data_AF-A0A3D9LEV1-F1
#
_entry.id   AF-A0A3D9LEV1-F1
#
_cell.length_a   1.000
_cell.length_b   1.000
_cell.length_c   1.000
_cell.angle_alpha   90.00
_cell.angle_beta   90.00
_cell.angle_gamma   90.00
#
_symmetry.space_group_name_H-M   'P 1'
#
loop_
_entity.id
_entity.type
_entity.pdbx_description
1 polymer ?
#
loop_
_entity_poly.entity_id
_entity_poly.type
_entity_poly.pdbx_seq_one_letter_code
_entity_poly.pdbx_strand_id
1 'polypeptide(L)'
;MTAQTMNTTTAIRSATDLDPDTDAFSATTRFSFRPVDPATDAELLHSWVSTERAHFWGLTGASVEQVRAEHERIAADPHHHALIALDEHSSGAPAFLLETYDPAHSVLTGRYAWRHGDAGLHVLLPAPGTAGLGSPATTIVGRPGTADRAGGPETGYSAAAMEASLAHLFADPAVLRVVVEPDVRNTAIQALNARCGFRPVERLDLPAADGAPAKTAQLSFCTRSDFATATGRPSETTAHLSPARWATANRHLLAKALAEFTHERLLEPEFRDGTWHLNGPGVRYRFQARRYALDHWDIDAASLQCEEQTGRPGEPRKGGEGARVGRAGHAETAHDAGWAPAVPDVQRFVTAFRDVLGLSAAQLPVYLEEIGSTLASHCYKQLHSVATAAELAAGTGDAVADFQRIEAAMTEGHPCFVANNGRLGLGSDDYLDLAPETGSALPLEWVAAHVSRTRFTAVDGLDLDGLLEAELGPELRSAFRTRLERACRNTGLDAADFLPLPVHPWQWRHRLSVTFAADVATGHLVHLGATEDLYQPQQSIRTFFNRSAPERHYVKTALSVLNMGFLRGLSAEYMDATPAINDWLQGLFAADLELAPGRVQLLREVAAVGYANPLFHAATERDSAYRKMLAALWRESPATRIGQGEQLATMASLLHTDADGASLAAAYVRRSGLRATEWLERYLDAYLVPIVHCLIRHDLVFMPHGENVILVLRDGAPERVLLKDLAEEVAVLGDRTDLAPGVERLRAEVAPEDHGLSILTDIVDCFLRFLAPLLAREGLVTEERFWSVVAGRLTDYRSRHPETAERFDALRLLEPTFRLSCLNRLQLRNNRQMVDLTDPAGSLAYAGDLDNPLAGR
;
A
#
# COMPACT_ATOMS: atom_id res chain seq x y z
N MET A 1 -17.60 -20.29 30.81
CA MET A 1 -18.31 -19.00 30.90
C MET A 1 -18.50 -18.51 29.48
N THR A 2 -19.75 -18.35 29.07
CA THR A 2 -20.20 -18.09 27.69
C THR A 2 -19.68 -16.75 27.19
N ALA A 3 -18.80 -16.81 26.18
CA ALA A 3 -18.25 -15.66 25.48
C ALA A 3 -19.30 -15.08 24.52
N GLN A 4 -19.61 -13.79 24.68
CA GLN A 4 -20.31 -13.00 23.67
C GLN A 4 -19.32 -12.68 22.55
N THR A 5 -19.48 -13.36 21.41
CA THR A 5 -18.91 -12.96 20.12
C THR A 5 -19.56 -11.64 19.70
N MET A 6 -18.80 -10.53 19.78
CA MET A 6 -19.14 -9.30 19.07
C MET A 6 -18.79 -9.50 17.59
N ASN A 7 -19.82 -9.42 16.75
CA ASN A 7 -19.72 -9.52 15.30
C ASN A 7 -19.50 -8.10 14.77
N THR A 8 -18.26 -7.72 14.45
CA THR A 8 -17.92 -6.43 13.86
C THR A 8 -17.92 -6.58 12.34
N THR A 9 -19.10 -6.38 11.73
CA THR A 9 -19.24 -6.20 10.28
C THR A 9 -19.08 -4.71 9.96
N THR A 10 -18.20 -4.41 9.00
CA THR A 10 -17.86 -3.06 8.53
C THR A 10 -19.07 -2.41 7.84
N ALA A 11 -19.89 -1.69 8.61
CA ALA A 11 -20.87 -0.75 8.10
C ALA A 11 -20.22 0.61 7.84
N ILE A 12 -20.72 1.35 6.85
CA ILE A 12 -20.47 2.80 6.76
C ILE A 12 -21.03 3.38 8.07
N ARG A 13 -20.18 3.87 8.96
CA ARG A 13 -20.65 4.37 10.27
C ARG A 13 -21.58 5.55 10.03
N SER A 14 -22.75 5.56 10.66
CA SER A 14 -23.61 6.73 10.63
C SER A 14 -22.87 7.93 11.23
N ALA A 15 -23.06 9.13 10.67
CA ALA A 15 -22.42 10.37 11.12
C ALA A 15 -22.70 10.77 12.59
N THR A 16 -23.46 9.96 13.34
CA THR A 16 -23.68 10.12 14.78
C THR A 16 -22.56 9.56 15.65
N ASP A 17 -21.63 8.78 15.09
CA ASP A 17 -20.45 8.22 15.79
C ASP A 17 -19.14 9.00 15.49
N LEU A 18 -19.26 10.24 14.99
CA LEU A 18 -18.11 11.13 14.77
C LEU A 18 -17.49 11.57 16.10
N ASP A 19 -16.16 11.51 16.17
CA ASP A 19 -15.34 12.04 17.26
C ASP A 19 -15.69 13.54 17.48
N PRO A 20 -16.09 13.97 18.69
CA PRO A 20 -16.58 15.34 18.93
C PRO A 20 -15.52 16.45 18.75
N ASP A 21 -14.26 16.12 18.41
CA ASP A 21 -13.14 17.06 18.33
C ASP A 21 -12.81 17.62 16.94
N THR A 22 -13.67 17.47 15.92
CA THR A 22 -13.52 18.22 14.65
C THR A 22 -14.11 19.62 14.73
N ASP A 23 -13.44 20.51 15.46
CA ASP A 23 -13.74 21.94 15.48
C ASP A 23 -12.91 22.65 14.38
N ALA A 24 -13.32 22.51 13.12
CA ALA A 24 -12.67 23.18 11.98
C ALA A 24 -13.69 23.71 10.97
N PHE A 25 -13.76 25.05 10.88
CA PHE A 25 -14.51 25.86 9.91
C PHE A 25 -16.04 25.73 9.95
N SER A 26 -16.66 26.41 10.92
CA SER A 26 -18.08 26.81 10.89
C SER A 26 -18.32 27.84 9.76
N ALA A 27 -18.40 27.35 8.53
CA ALA A 27 -19.28 27.91 7.53
C ALA A 27 -20.62 27.21 7.74
N THR A 28 -21.68 27.94 8.12
CA THR A 28 -23.02 27.38 8.22
C THR A 28 -23.39 26.72 6.89
N THR A 29 -23.40 25.38 6.86
CA THR A 29 -23.82 24.61 5.70
C THR A 29 -25.33 24.80 5.55
N ARG A 30 -25.79 25.19 4.36
CA ARG A 30 -27.22 25.36 4.07
C ARG A 30 -28.05 24.12 4.41
N PHE A 31 -27.47 22.94 4.24
CA PHE A 31 -28.13 21.67 4.49
C PHE A 31 -27.49 20.93 5.66
N SER A 32 -28.34 20.32 6.49
CA SER A 32 -27.98 19.27 7.45
C SER A 32 -28.62 17.95 7.02
N PHE A 33 -28.20 16.82 7.61
CA PHE A 33 -28.69 15.49 7.23
C PHE A 33 -29.16 14.72 8.46
N ARG A 34 -30.28 14.00 8.33
CA ARG A 34 -30.75 13.02 9.32
C ARG A 34 -31.13 11.70 8.64
N PRO A 35 -31.04 10.55 9.32
CA PRO A 35 -31.61 9.30 8.81
C PRO A 35 -33.10 9.44 8.46
N VAL A 36 -33.52 8.74 7.41
CA VAL A 36 -34.93 8.50 7.12
C VAL A 36 -35.55 7.69 8.26
N ASP A 37 -36.71 8.11 8.74
CA ASP A 37 -37.60 7.29 9.57
C ASP A 37 -38.70 6.74 8.65
N PRO A 38 -38.65 5.45 8.26
CA PRO A 38 -39.63 4.89 7.33
C PRO A 38 -41.08 4.99 7.81
N ALA A 39 -41.31 5.04 9.13
CA ALA A 39 -42.67 5.13 9.67
C ALA A 39 -43.27 6.53 9.49
N THR A 40 -42.46 7.59 9.61
CA THR A 40 -42.95 8.98 9.53
C THR A 40 -42.71 9.64 8.18
N ASP A 41 -41.66 9.25 7.46
CA ASP A 41 -41.24 9.92 6.23
C ASP A 41 -41.82 9.27 4.95
N ALA A 42 -42.45 8.09 5.03
CA ALA A 42 -42.92 7.37 3.84
C ALA A 42 -43.89 8.17 2.95
N GLU A 43 -44.82 8.92 3.53
CA GLU A 43 -45.75 9.77 2.75
C GLU A 43 -45.02 10.89 2.02
N LEU A 44 -44.05 11.53 2.69
CA LEU A 44 -43.20 12.57 2.12
C LEU A 44 -42.37 12.01 0.96
N LEU A 45 -41.67 10.90 1.19
CA LEU A 45 -40.82 10.26 0.19
C LEU A 45 -41.64 9.75 -1.00
N HIS A 46 -42.82 9.16 -0.75
CA HIS A 46 -43.77 8.79 -1.78
C HIS A 46 -44.16 10.00 -2.65
N SER A 47 -44.40 11.16 -2.04
CA SER A 47 -44.70 12.40 -2.79
C SER A 47 -43.56 12.85 -3.71
N TRP A 48 -42.30 12.51 -3.38
CA TRP A 48 -41.13 12.86 -4.19
C TRP A 48 -40.91 11.86 -5.34
N VAL A 49 -41.00 10.55 -5.06
CA VAL A 49 -40.75 9.49 -6.06
C VAL A 49 -41.88 9.32 -7.07
N SER A 50 -43.10 9.77 -6.74
CA SER A 50 -44.28 9.70 -7.61
C SER A 50 -44.31 10.74 -8.74
N THR A 51 -43.25 11.55 -8.86
CA THR A 51 -43.18 12.65 -9.85
C THR A 51 -42.52 12.19 -11.16
N GLU A 52 -42.87 12.81 -12.29
CA GLU A 52 -42.23 12.53 -13.59
C GLU A 52 -40.70 12.76 -13.54
N ARG A 53 -40.26 13.72 -12.72
CA ARG A 53 -38.83 14.00 -12.49
C ARG A 53 -38.10 12.81 -11.85
N ALA A 54 -38.79 12.01 -11.06
CA ALA A 54 -38.25 10.88 -10.33
C ALA A 54 -38.34 9.55 -11.09
N HIS A 55 -38.74 9.52 -12.37
CA HIS A 55 -38.94 8.25 -13.10
C HIS A 55 -37.68 7.36 -13.17
N PHE A 56 -36.48 7.94 -13.15
CA PHE A 56 -35.22 7.18 -13.08
C PHE A 56 -34.98 6.50 -11.72
N TRP A 57 -35.74 6.87 -10.68
CA TRP A 57 -35.70 6.25 -9.35
C TRP A 57 -36.47 4.92 -9.28
N GLY A 58 -37.27 4.59 -10.30
CA GLY A 58 -37.97 3.30 -10.40
C GLY A 58 -39.25 3.16 -9.56
N LEU A 59 -39.59 4.13 -8.72
CA LEU A 59 -40.71 4.04 -7.76
C LEU A 59 -41.96 4.87 -8.13
N THR A 60 -42.07 5.41 -9.34
CA THR A 60 -43.17 6.32 -9.73
C THR A 60 -44.58 5.70 -9.64
N GLY A 61 -44.68 4.36 -9.70
CA GLY A 61 -45.95 3.64 -9.54
C GLY A 61 -46.12 2.93 -8.19
N ALA A 62 -45.21 3.15 -7.23
CA ALA A 62 -45.23 2.49 -5.93
C ALA A 62 -46.29 3.10 -5.00
N SER A 63 -46.90 2.30 -4.12
CA SER A 63 -47.74 2.81 -3.03
C SER A 63 -46.89 3.35 -1.87
N VAL A 64 -47.50 4.11 -0.96
CA VAL A 64 -46.84 4.59 0.27
C VAL A 64 -46.26 3.41 1.07
N GLU A 65 -47.00 2.31 1.17
CA GLU A 65 -46.56 1.10 1.87
C GLU A 65 -45.35 0.45 1.18
N GLN A 66 -45.28 0.47 -0.14
CA GLN A 66 -44.13 -0.03 -0.89
C GLN A 66 -42.90 0.86 -0.69
N VAL A 67 -43.07 2.18 -0.70
CA VAL A 67 -42.00 3.14 -0.38
C VAL A 67 -41.50 2.94 1.05
N ARG A 68 -42.43 2.76 2.01
CA ARG A 68 -42.08 2.45 3.39
C ARG A 68 -41.27 1.16 3.51
N ALA A 69 -41.76 0.07 2.91
CA ALA A 69 -41.10 -1.23 2.95
C ALA A 69 -39.67 -1.19 2.38
N GLU A 70 -39.47 -0.41 1.31
CA GLU A 70 -38.13 -0.22 0.73
C GLU A 70 -37.18 0.50 1.68
N HIS A 71 -37.63 1.58 2.34
CA HIS A 71 -36.78 2.29 3.29
C HIS A 71 -36.59 1.53 4.61
N GLU A 72 -37.52 0.64 4.99
CA GLU A 72 -37.32 -0.34 6.08
C GLU A 72 -36.24 -1.37 5.71
N ARG A 73 -36.18 -1.80 4.44
CA ARG A 73 -35.11 -2.68 3.92
C ARG A 73 -33.75 -1.97 3.99
N ILE A 74 -33.68 -0.73 3.49
CA ILE A 74 -32.45 0.09 3.55
C ILE A 74 -32.02 0.30 5.00
N ALA A 75 -32.94 0.65 5.91
CA ALA A 75 -32.60 0.84 7.32
C ALA A 75 -32.08 -0.43 8.02
N ALA A 76 -32.39 -1.62 7.49
CA ALA A 76 -31.89 -2.91 7.99
C ALA A 76 -30.58 -3.36 7.32
N ASP A 77 -30.12 -2.68 6.27
CA ASP A 77 -28.92 -3.00 5.51
C ASP A 77 -27.70 -2.23 6.08
N PRO A 78 -26.64 -2.92 6.54
CA PRO A 78 -25.43 -2.26 7.04
C PRO A 78 -24.62 -1.55 5.94
N HIS A 79 -24.92 -1.79 4.66
CA HIS A 79 -24.17 -1.28 3.52
C HIS A 79 -24.97 -0.27 2.67
N HIS A 80 -26.18 0.12 3.08
CA HIS A 80 -27.02 1.08 2.37
C HIS A 80 -27.73 1.99 3.38
N HIS A 81 -27.64 3.30 3.19
CA HIS A 81 -28.25 4.29 4.08
C HIS A 81 -29.06 5.31 3.29
N ALA A 82 -30.21 5.71 3.86
CA ALA A 82 -31.06 6.77 3.34
C ALA A 82 -31.15 7.93 4.34
N LEU A 83 -30.91 9.14 3.85
CA LEU A 83 -30.82 10.37 4.63
C LEU A 83 -31.75 11.44 4.03
N ILE A 84 -32.44 12.18 4.88
CA ILE A 84 -33.16 13.41 4.50
C ILE A 84 -32.26 14.60 4.79
N ALA A 85 -32.00 15.38 3.74
CA ALA A 85 -31.39 16.69 3.89
C ALA A 85 -32.44 17.70 4.39
N LEU A 86 -32.06 18.56 5.33
CA LEU A 86 -32.90 19.62 5.88
C LEU A 86 -32.32 20.98 5.48
N ASP A 87 -33.14 21.89 4.93
CA ASP A 87 -32.71 23.24 4.56
C ASP A 87 -32.77 24.17 5.78
N GLU A 88 -31.60 24.52 6.33
CA GLU A 88 -31.46 25.39 7.50
C GLU A 88 -31.95 26.81 7.22
N HIS A 89 -31.92 27.27 5.96
CA HIS A 89 -32.51 28.56 5.58
C HIS A 89 -34.05 28.53 5.60
N SER A 90 -34.64 27.34 5.57
CA SER A 90 -36.09 27.10 5.60
C SER A 90 -36.53 26.45 6.91
N SER A 91 -35.88 26.79 8.02
CA SER A 91 -36.23 26.29 9.36
C SER A 91 -36.18 24.75 9.48
N GLY A 92 -35.24 24.10 8.78
CA GLY A 92 -35.05 22.65 8.84
C GLY A 92 -36.10 21.87 8.03
N ALA A 93 -36.74 22.49 7.04
CA ALA A 93 -37.68 21.80 6.17
C ALA A 93 -36.99 20.69 5.34
N PRO A 94 -37.60 19.52 5.15
CA PRO A 94 -37.08 18.47 4.28
C PRO A 94 -36.85 19.00 2.85
N ALA A 95 -35.60 18.84 2.39
CA ALA A 95 -35.08 19.45 1.18
C ALA A 95 -34.93 18.43 0.04
N PHE A 96 -34.26 17.30 0.31
CA PHE A 96 -34.03 16.23 -0.66
C PHE A 96 -33.66 14.92 0.04
N LEU A 97 -33.72 13.81 -0.70
CA LEU A 97 -33.28 12.49 -0.27
C LEU A 97 -31.87 12.22 -0.80
N LEU A 98 -31.01 11.71 0.08
CA LEU A 98 -29.65 11.26 -0.18
C LEU A 98 -29.57 9.78 0.18
N GLU A 99 -29.17 8.93 -0.75
CA GLU A 99 -28.81 7.54 -0.45
C GLU A 99 -27.31 7.33 -0.65
N THR A 100 -26.70 6.61 0.28
CA THR A 100 -25.29 6.19 0.22
C THR A 100 -25.20 4.68 0.37
N TYR A 101 -24.25 4.05 -0.32
CA TYR A 101 -24.09 2.60 -0.26
C TYR A 101 -22.63 2.17 -0.46
N ASP A 102 -22.25 0.99 0.01
CA ASP A 102 -20.96 0.39 -0.33
C ASP A 102 -21.05 -0.32 -1.70
N PRO A 103 -20.32 0.14 -2.73
CA PRO A 103 -20.38 -0.49 -4.05
C PRO A 103 -19.93 -1.97 -4.07
N ALA A 104 -19.16 -2.43 -3.07
CA ALA A 104 -18.79 -3.85 -2.95
C ALA A 104 -19.97 -4.76 -2.58
N HIS A 105 -21.05 -4.18 -2.03
CA HIS A 105 -22.24 -4.88 -1.56
C HIS A 105 -23.52 -4.48 -2.33
N SER A 106 -23.37 -3.91 -3.52
CA SER A 106 -24.49 -3.43 -4.34
C SER A 106 -24.53 -4.08 -5.72
N VAL A 107 -25.39 -3.58 -6.60
CA VAL A 107 -25.46 -3.99 -8.01
C VAL A 107 -24.13 -3.85 -8.77
N LEU A 108 -23.18 -3.08 -8.24
CA LEU A 108 -21.87 -2.83 -8.81
C LEU A 108 -20.81 -3.90 -8.43
N THR A 109 -21.11 -4.84 -7.54
CA THR A 109 -20.17 -5.87 -7.10
C THR A 109 -19.57 -6.63 -8.29
N GLY A 110 -18.24 -6.60 -8.41
CA GLY A 110 -17.49 -7.29 -9.47
C GLY A 110 -17.66 -6.70 -10.87
N ARG A 111 -18.28 -5.51 -11.02
CA ARG A 111 -18.53 -4.87 -12.33
C ARG A 111 -17.55 -3.77 -12.70
N TYR A 112 -16.72 -3.33 -11.77
CA TYR A 112 -15.67 -2.34 -12.00
C TYR A 112 -14.49 -2.59 -11.04
N ALA A 113 -13.37 -1.91 -11.28
CA ALA A 113 -12.21 -1.95 -10.39
C ALA A 113 -12.50 -1.18 -9.08
N TRP A 114 -13.27 -1.84 -8.19
CA TRP A 114 -13.54 -1.37 -6.84
C TRP A 114 -12.23 -1.24 -6.06
N ARG A 115 -12.13 -0.17 -5.28
CA ARG A 115 -11.10 0.02 -4.27
C ARG A 115 -11.75 0.37 -2.94
N HIS A 116 -11.08 0.03 -1.86
CA HIS A 116 -11.54 0.40 -0.52
C HIS A 116 -11.59 1.93 -0.38
N GLY A 117 -12.64 2.43 0.30
CA GLY A 117 -12.94 3.87 0.37
C GLY A 117 -13.76 4.42 -0.80
N ASP A 118 -14.26 3.56 -1.70
CA ASP A 118 -15.33 3.91 -2.62
C ASP A 118 -16.67 4.00 -1.87
N ALA A 119 -17.44 5.07 -2.11
CA ALA A 119 -18.79 5.25 -1.58
C ALA A 119 -19.78 5.58 -2.70
N GLY A 120 -20.87 4.82 -2.79
CA GLY A 120 -21.97 5.05 -3.71
C GLY A 120 -22.84 6.24 -3.31
N LEU A 121 -23.40 6.95 -4.29
CA LEU A 121 -24.23 8.13 -4.06
C LEU A 121 -25.45 8.17 -4.99
N HIS A 122 -26.65 8.29 -4.44
CA HIS A 122 -27.85 8.73 -5.17
C HIS A 122 -28.48 9.96 -4.51
N VAL A 123 -28.96 10.90 -5.34
CA VAL A 123 -29.63 12.12 -4.86
C VAL A 123 -30.95 12.29 -5.58
N LEU A 124 -32.04 12.42 -4.81
CA LEU A 124 -33.38 12.70 -5.31
C LEU A 124 -33.86 14.07 -4.84
N LEU A 125 -34.02 14.98 -5.79
CA LEU A 125 -34.61 16.30 -5.53
C LEU A 125 -36.13 16.25 -5.74
N PRO A 126 -36.94 16.82 -4.82
CA PRO A 126 -38.38 16.90 -4.99
C PRO A 126 -38.77 17.80 -6.18
N ALA A 127 -40.00 17.62 -6.68
CA ALA A 127 -40.56 18.54 -7.66
C ALA A 127 -40.81 19.93 -7.03
N PRO A 128 -40.66 21.04 -7.78
CA PRO A 128 -40.97 22.38 -7.28
C PRO A 128 -42.39 22.43 -6.69
N GLY A 129 -42.52 22.91 -5.44
CA GLY A 129 -43.80 22.98 -4.72
C GLY A 129 -44.17 21.75 -3.87
N THR A 130 -43.36 20.69 -3.88
CA THR A 130 -43.55 19.51 -2.99
C THR A 130 -42.58 19.47 -1.80
N ALA A 131 -41.60 20.39 -1.76
CA ALA A 131 -40.73 20.58 -0.60
C ALA A 131 -41.53 21.22 0.56
N GLY A 132 -41.59 20.54 1.72
CA GLY A 132 -42.27 21.05 2.93
C GLY A 132 -43.61 20.39 3.30
N LEU A 133 -44.10 19.39 2.55
CA LEU A 133 -45.28 18.59 2.90
C LEU A 133 -44.92 17.51 3.95
N GLY A 134 -44.59 17.89 5.19
CA GLY A 134 -44.07 16.91 6.15
C GLY A 134 -44.08 17.30 7.64
N SER A 135 -45.04 18.09 8.11
CA SER A 135 -45.25 18.24 9.57
C SER A 135 -46.67 17.84 9.96
N PRO A 136 -46.88 16.85 10.85
CA PRO A 136 -48.21 16.50 11.32
C PRO A 136 -48.74 17.63 12.23
N ALA A 137 -49.78 18.31 11.74
CA ALA A 137 -50.70 19.14 12.50
C ALA A 137 -50.10 20.16 13.49
N THR A 138 -49.94 21.41 13.05
CA THR A 138 -50.36 22.55 13.88
C THR A 138 -51.01 23.60 12.99
N THR A 139 -52.33 23.54 12.93
CA THR A 139 -53.17 24.59 12.34
C THR A 139 -52.97 25.89 13.14
N ILE A 140 -52.10 26.78 12.67
CA ILE A 140 -52.16 28.19 13.08
C ILE A 140 -53.11 28.90 12.12
N VAL A 141 -54.31 29.15 12.60
CA VAL A 141 -55.32 29.98 11.96
C VAL A 141 -54.81 31.43 11.87
N GLY A 142 -54.53 31.87 10.64
CA GLY A 142 -54.91 33.19 10.13
C GLY A 142 -54.05 34.41 10.50
N ARG A 143 -53.40 34.99 9.46
CA ARG A 143 -53.48 36.43 9.22
C ARG A 143 -53.73 36.67 7.72
N PRO A 144 -54.92 37.14 7.30
CA PRO A 144 -55.22 37.37 5.89
C PRO A 144 -54.55 38.66 5.43
N GLY A 145 -53.66 38.60 4.42
CA GLY A 145 -53.13 39.83 3.83
C GLY A 145 -51.83 39.78 3.04
N THR A 146 -51.13 38.65 2.94
CA THR A 146 -49.96 38.54 2.05
C THR A 146 -50.11 37.30 1.20
N ALA A 147 -50.36 37.48 -0.09
CA ALA A 147 -50.27 36.41 -1.07
C ALA A 147 -48.88 35.76 -0.94
N ASP A 148 -48.88 34.47 -0.59
CA ASP A 148 -47.70 33.63 -0.54
C ASP A 148 -46.91 33.79 -1.84
N ARG A 149 -45.68 34.29 -1.71
CA ARG A 149 -44.65 34.03 -2.71
C ARG A 149 -44.31 32.55 -2.60
N ALA A 150 -45.10 31.70 -3.24
CA ALA A 150 -44.63 30.37 -3.65
C ALA A 150 -43.47 30.62 -4.63
N GLY A 151 -42.26 30.67 -4.09
CA GLY A 151 -41.04 31.04 -4.81
C GLY A 151 -40.79 30.08 -5.97
N GLY A 152 -40.52 30.65 -7.15
CA GLY A 152 -40.10 29.86 -8.30
C GLY A 152 -38.79 29.09 -8.03
N PRO A 153 -38.38 28.19 -8.93
CA PRO A 153 -37.17 27.40 -8.76
C PRO A 153 -35.95 28.28 -8.50
N GLU A 154 -35.27 28.04 -7.38
CA GLU A 154 -34.07 28.76 -6.99
C GLU A 154 -32.90 28.35 -7.89
N THR A 155 -32.28 29.33 -8.54
CA THR A 155 -31.12 29.07 -9.40
C THR A 155 -29.95 28.56 -8.57
N GLY A 156 -29.38 27.42 -8.96
CA GLY A 156 -28.23 26.83 -8.27
C GLY A 156 -28.58 25.84 -7.15
N TYR A 157 -29.87 25.68 -6.80
CA TYR A 157 -30.30 24.78 -5.72
C TYR A 157 -29.80 23.34 -5.89
N SER A 158 -29.95 22.76 -7.08
CA SER A 158 -29.49 21.38 -7.35
C SER A 158 -27.97 21.21 -7.20
N ALA A 159 -27.19 22.24 -7.56
CA ALA A 159 -25.74 22.24 -7.37
C ALA A 159 -25.39 22.30 -5.89
N ALA A 160 -26.04 23.20 -5.13
CA ALA A 160 -25.86 23.28 -3.68
C ALA A 160 -26.22 21.97 -2.96
N ALA A 161 -27.27 21.27 -3.41
CA ALA A 161 -27.67 19.97 -2.86
C ALA A 161 -26.64 18.87 -3.17
N MET A 162 -26.14 18.78 -4.41
CA MET A 162 -25.10 17.83 -4.79
C MET A 162 -23.77 18.11 -4.08
N GLU A 163 -23.37 19.38 -4.00
CA GLU A 163 -22.16 19.80 -3.27
C GLU A 163 -22.25 19.49 -1.77
N ALA A 164 -23.42 19.70 -1.15
CA ALA A 164 -23.64 19.33 0.26
C ALA A 164 -23.60 17.81 0.45
N SER A 165 -24.14 17.04 -0.50
CA SER A 165 -24.09 15.57 -0.47
C SER A 165 -22.65 15.08 -0.54
N LEU A 166 -21.86 15.56 -1.51
CA LEU A 166 -20.43 15.21 -1.62
C LEU A 166 -19.63 15.64 -0.39
N ALA A 167 -19.89 16.84 0.14
CA ALA A 167 -19.24 17.31 1.35
C ALA A 167 -19.59 16.44 2.57
N HIS A 168 -20.82 15.92 2.65
CA HIS A 168 -21.21 14.99 3.69
C HIS A 168 -20.46 13.66 3.58
N LEU A 169 -20.35 13.07 2.38
CA LEU A 169 -19.60 11.82 2.19
C LEU A 169 -18.10 12.02 2.47
N PHE A 170 -17.50 13.10 1.97
CA PHE A 170 -16.07 13.36 2.18
C PHE A 170 -15.73 13.84 3.60
N ALA A 171 -16.70 14.17 4.44
CA ALA A 171 -16.45 14.41 5.86
C ALA A 171 -15.93 13.14 6.57
N ASP A 172 -16.29 11.95 6.09
CA ASP A 172 -15.66 10.70 6.52
C ASP A 172 -14.28 10.55 5.84
N PRO A 173 -13.16 10.58 6.59
CA PRO A 173 -11.82 10.42 6.02
C PRO A 173 -11.60 9.07 5.33
N ALA A 174 -12.43 8.05 5.60
CA ALA A 174 -12.38 6.76 4.92
C ALA A 174 -12.93 6.82 3.49
N VAL A 175 -13.70 7.85 3.12
CA VAL A 175 -14.17 8.04 1.74
C VAL A 175 -13.09 8.71 0.91
N LEU A 176 -12.59 8.00 -0.10
CA LEU A 176 -11.56 8.47 -1.03
C LEU A 176 -12.16 8.89 -2.38
N ARG A 177 -13.23 8.20 -2.79
CA ARG A 177 -13.87 8.38 -4.11
C ARG A 177 -15.35 8.11 -4.00
N VAL A 178 -16.16 9.03 -4.53
CA VAL A 178 -17.60 8.85 -4.65
C VAL A 178 -17.92 8.27 -6.03
N VAL A 179 -18.77 7.25 -6.05
CA VAL A 179 -19.18 6.49 -7.24
C VAL A 179 -20.64 6.77 -7.53
N VAL A 180 -20.94 7.08 -8.79
CA VAL A 180 -22.31 7.24 -9.28
C VAL A 180 -22.48 6.53 -10.61
N GLU A 181 -23.69 6.02 -10.83
CA GLU A 181 -24.03 5.22 -12.00
C GLU A 181 -25.42 5.61 -12.56
N PRO A 182 -25.64 6.89 -12.92
CA PRO A 182 -26.91 7.35 -13.48
C PRO A 182 -27.19 6.67 -14.83
N ASP A 183 -28.47 6.51 -15.18
CA ASP A 183 -28.88 6.08 -16.52
C ASP A 183 -28.31 7.03 -17.60
N VAL A 184 -27.78 6.47 -18.68
CA VAL A 184 -27.19 7.24 -19.79
C VAL A 184 -28.16 8.26 -20.42
N ARG A 185 -29.47 8.05 -20.28
CA ARG A 185 -30.52 8.96 -20.75
C ARG A 185 -30.75 10.14 -19.81
N ASN A 186 -30.33 10.07 -18.55
CA ASN A 186 -30.45 11.15 -17.58
C ASN A 186 -29.32 12.18 -17.78
N THR A 187 -29.39 12.95 -18.86
CA THR A 187 -28.35 13.95 -19.20
C THR A 187 -28.30 15.12 -18.20
N ALA A 188 -29.42 15.39 -17.50
CA ALA A 188 -29.49 16.44 -16.49
C ALA A 188 -28.65 16.12 -15.24
N ILE A 189 -28.74 14.90 -14.70
CA ILE A 189 -27.89 14.49 -13.57
C ILE A 189 -26.43 14.37 -13.99
N GLN A 190 -26.15 13.90 -15.22
CA GLN A 190 -24.77 13.83 -15.73
C GLN A 190 -24.12 15.23 -15.81
N ALA A 191 -24.87 16.23 -16.27
CA ALA A 191 -24.40 17.62 -16.29
C ALA A 191 -24.19 18.19 -14.88
N LEU A 192 -25.05 17.83 -13.92
CA LEU A 192 -24.89 18.20 -12.51
C LEU A 192 -23.66 17.55 -11.89
N ASN A 193 -23.49 16.24 -12.10
CA ASN A 193 -22.34 15.48 -11.63
C ASN A 193 -21.03 16.09 -12.16
N ALA A 194 -20.95 16.35 -13.47
CA ALA A 194 -19.77 16.97 -14.08
C ALA A 194 -19.42 18.33 -13.47
N ARG A 195 -20.42 19.15 -13.11
CA ARG A 195 -20.21 20.44 -12.43
C ARG A 195 -19.65 20.29 -11.02
N CYS A 196 -19.89 19.18 -10.36
CA CYS A 196 -19.40 18.89 -9.01
C CYS A 196 -18.12 18.02 -9.01
N GLY A 197 -17.48 17.83 -10.17
CA GLY A 197 -16.19 17.16 -10.28
C GLY A 197 -16.24 15.70 -10.74
N PHE A 198 -17.42 15.10 -10.95
CA PHE A 198 -17.49 13.73 -11.44
C PHE A 198 -16.93 13.59 -12.86
N ARG A 199 -16.11 12.57 -13.07
CA ARG A 199 -15.55 12.18 -14.37
C ARG A 199 -16.18 10.87 -14.83
N PRO A 200 -16.75 10.82 -16.05
CA PRO A 200 -17.27 9.58 -16.62
C PRO A 200 -16.12 8.61 -16.93
N VAL A 201 -16.35 7.33 -16.68
CA VAL A 201 -15.35 6.26 -16.81
C VAL A 201 -15.77 5.31 -17.92
N GLU A 202 -16.86 4.57 -17.71
CA GLU A 202 -17.36 3.58 -18.66
C GLU A 202 -18.88 3.43 -18.58
N ARG A 203 -19.45 2.66 -19.50
CA ARG A 203 -20.88 2.32 -19.49
C ARG A 203 -21.07 0.88 -19.05
N LEU A 204 -21.96 0.67 -18.09
CA LEU A 204 -22.27 -0.64 -17.53
C LEU A 204 -23.74 -0.96 -17.77
N ASP A 205 -24.03 -2.17 -18.23
CA ASP A 205 -25.41 -2.69 -18.21
C ASP A 205 -25.69 -3.29 -16.84
N LEU A 206 -26.57 -2.63 -16.08
CA LEU A 206 -26.96 -3.04 -14.75
C LEU A 206 -28.34 -3.72 -14.81
N PRO A 207 -28.49 -4.91 -14.21
CA PRO A 207 -29.78 -5.58 -14.13
C PRO A 207 -30.74 -4.79 -13.21
N ALA A 208 -32.02 -5.15 -13.27
CA ALA A 208 -32.97 -4.64 -12.28
C ALA A 208 -32.63 -5.22 -10.90
N ALA A 209 -32.55 -4.35 -9.89
CA ALA A 209 -32.22 -4.70 -8.51
C ALA A 209 -32.59 -3.54 -7.56
N ASP A 210 -32.89 -3.87 -6.30
CA ASP A 210 -33.25 -2.91 -5.25
C ASP A 210 -34.34 -1.89 -5.68
N GLY A 211 -35.37 -2.38 -6.38
CA GLY A 211 -36.48 -1.55 -6.88
C GLY A 211 -36.15 -0.71 -8.12
N ALA A 212 -34.89 -0.60 -8.53
CA ALA A 212 -34.47 0.10 -9.74
C ALA A 212 -34.64 -0.79 -11.00
N PRO A 213 -35.10 -0.22 -12.13
CA PRO A 213 -35.17 -0.95 -13.39
C PRO A 213 -33.78 -1.21 -13.96
N ALA A 214 -33.68 -2.23 -14.83
CA ALA A 214 -32.47 -2.45 -15.61
C ALA A 214 -32.13 -1.19 -16.42
N LYS A 215 -30.86 -0.78 -16.40
CA LYS A 215 -30.38 0.45 -17.03
C LYS A 215 -29.01 0.24 -17.65
N THR A 216 -28.74 0.97 -18.73
CA THR A 216 -27.36 1.25 -19.13
C THR A 216 -26.91 2.46 -18.32
N ALA A 217 -26.00 2.25 -17.38
CA ALA A 217 -25.49 3.26 -16.46
C ALA A 217 -24.20 3.89 -17.01
N GLN A 218 -24.02 5.20 -16.78
CA GLN A 218 -22.75 5.89 -17.00
C GLN A 218 -21.97 5.90 -15.67
N LEU A 219 -21.06 4.96 -15.48
CA LEU A 219 -20.19 4.94 -14.30
C LEU A 219 -19.33 6.20 -14.30
N SER A 220 -19.34 6.92 -13.17
CA SER A 220 -18.55 8.14 -12.98
C SER A 220 -17.99 8.19 -11.57
N PHE A 221 -16.80 8.78 -11.43
CA PHE A 221 -16.11 8.93 -10.16
C PHE A 221 -15.85 10.38 -9.83
N CYS A 222 -15.92 10.74 -8.55
CA CYS A 222 -15.43 12.03 -8.04
C CYS A 222 -14.46 11.74 -6.89
N THR A 223 -13.21 12.17 -7.02
CA THR A 223 -12.25 12.15 -5.91
C THR A 223 -12.34 13.42 -5.09
N ARG A 224 -11.70 13.45 -3.91
CA ARG A 224 -11.61 14.68 -3.11
C ARG A 224 -10.97 15.83 -3.88
N SER A 225 -9.92 15.56 -4.65
CA SER A 225 -9.21 16.56 -5.45
C SER A 225 -10.05 17.04 -6.64
N ASP A 226 -10.86 16.16 -7.24
CA ASP A 226 -11.82 16.56 -8.27
C ASP A 226 -12.90 17.49 -7.71
N PHE A 227 -13.48 17.13 -6.56
CA PHE A 227 -14.49 17.94 -5.88
C PHE A 227 -13.93 19.31 -5.46
N ALA A 228 -12.74 19.35 -4.89
CA ALA A 228 -12.04 20.58 -4.53
C ALA A 228 -11.76 21.47 -5.74
N THR A 229 -11.27 20.89 -6.84
CA THR A 229 -11.03 21.64 -8.09
C THR A 229 -12.33 22.22 -8.64
N ALA A 230 -13.42 21.46 -8.61
CA ALA A 230 -14.72 21.89 -9.13
C ALA A 230 -15.39 22.99 -8.27
N THR A 231 -15.21 22.94 -6.95
CA THR A 231 -15.90 23.83 -6.00
C THR A 231 -15.04 24.95 -5.43
N GLY A 232 -13.72 24.91 -5.62
CA GLY A 232 -12.77 25.82 -4.98
C GLY A 232 -12.53 25.54 -3.49
N ARG A 233 -13.01 24.40 -2.97
CA ARG A 233 -12.75 23.96 -1.59
C ARG A 233 -11.33 23.36 -1.47
N PRO A 234 -10.77 23.27 -0.25
CA PRO A 234 -9.57 22.46 -0.02
C PRO A 234 -9.81 20.98 -0.36
N SER A 235 -8.81 20.28 -0.88
CA SER A 235 -8.92 18.86 -1.28
C SER A 235 -8.95 17.87 -0.13
N GLU A 236 -8.58 18.27 1.08
CA GLU A 236 -8.59 17.38 2.25
C GLU A 236 -7.90 16.01 1.99
N THR A 237 -6.90 15.94 1.10
CA THR A 237 -6.22 14.66 0.79
C THR A 237 -5.38 14.12 1.94
N THR A 238 -5.23 14.92 2.99
CA THR A 238 -4.64 14.54 4.28
C THR A 238 -5.68 14.25 5.36
N ALA A 239 -6.96 14.02 5.02
CA ALA A 239 -8.03 13.76 6.01
C ALA A 239 -7.76 12.52 6.90
N HIS A 240 -6.96 11.58 6.41
CA HIS A 240 -6.48 10.44 7.20
C HIS A 240 -5.56 10.84 8.37
N LEU A 241 -5.04 12.07 8.41
CA LEU A 241 -4.24 12.58 9.53
C LEU A 241 -5.15 13.15 10.62
N SER A 242 -5.25 12.47 11.76
CA SER A 242 -5.86 13.00 12.99
C SER A 242 -4.92 12.81 14.18
N PRO A 243 -5.06 13.60 15.27
CA PRO A 243 -4.24 13.42 16.46
C PRO A 243 -4.24 12.00 17.01
N ALA A 244 -5.41 11.33 17.05
CA ALA A 244 -5.54 9.97 17.56
C ALA A 244 -4.81 8.93 16.69
N ARG A 245 -4.97 8.99 15.36
CA ARG A 245 -4.28 8.08 14.42
C ARG A 245 -2.78 8.35 14.39
N TRP A 246 -2.38 9.62 14.46
CA TRP A 246 -0.98 10.02 14.54
C TRP A 246 -0.31 9.52 15.82
N ALA A 247 -0.98 9.61 16.97
CA ALA A 247 -0.47 9.07 18.23
C ALA A 247 -0.29 7.55 18.19
N THR A 248 -1.24 6.83 17.59
CA THR A 248 -1.16 5.38 17.39
C THR A 248 0.00 5.01 16.46
N ALA A 249 0.14 5.71 15.34
CA ALA A 249 1.24 5.52 14.40
C ALA A 249 2.61 5.77 15.04
N ASN A 250 2.74 6.84 15.84
CA ASN A 250 3.98 7.16 16.54
C ASN A 250 4.34 6.09 17.58
N ARG A 251 3.34 5.60 18.32
CA ARG A 251 3.54 4.55 19.31
C ARG A 251 4.02 3.24 18.66
N HIS A 252 3.38 2.82 17.56
CA HIS A 252 3.81 1.67 16.76
C HIS A 252 5.23 1.85 16.24
N LEU A 253 5.49 2.94 15.53
CA LEU A 253 6.77 3.15 14.86
C LEU A 253 7.92 3.38 15.85
N LEU A 254 7.66 3.99 17.01
CA LEU A 254 8.65 4.12 18.07
C LEU A 254 8.93 2.78 18.76
N ALA A 255 7.93 1.92 18.97
CA ALA A 255 8.17 0.56 19.46
C ALA A 255 9.06 -0.23 18.48
N LYS A 256 8.78 -0.14 17.17
CA LYS A 256 9.65 -0.71 16.12
C LYS A 256 11.07 -0.12 16.16
N ALA A 257 11.19 1.20 16.28
CA ALA A 257 12.49 1.86 16.31
C ALA A 257 13.33 1.42 17.52
N LEU A 258 12.72 1.36 18.71
CA LEU A 258 13.38 0.85 19.90
C LEU A 258 13.80 -0.61 19.71
N ALA A 259 12.92 -1.46 19.18
CA ALA A 259 13.20 -2.88 18.96
C ALA A 259 14.37 -3.10 17.99
N GLU A 260 14.28 -2.55 16.77
CA GLU A 260 15.25 -2.81 15.71
C GLU A 260 16.58 -2.08 15.95
N PHE A 261 16.58 -0.86 16.53
CA PHE A 261 17.84 -0.21 16.90
C PHE A 261 18.51 -0.86 18.10
N THR A 262 17.77 -1.47 19.04
CA THR A 262 18.37 -2.30 20.09
C THR A 262 18.93 -3.59 19.53
N HIS A 263 18.19 -4.29 18.66
CA HIS A 263 18.70 -5.47 17.95
C HIS A 263 20.00 -5.16 17.19
N GLU A 264 20.07 -4.02 16.49
CA GLU A 264 21.27 -3.55 15.79
C GLU A 264 22.35 -2.94 16.70
N ARG A 265 22.18 -3.02 18.03
CA ARG A 265 23.13 -2.54 19.06
C ARG A 265 23.46 -1.06 18.94
N LEU A 266 22.53 -0.26 18.41
CA LEU A 266 22.58 1.20 18.47
C LEU A 266 22.10 1.71 19.83
N LEU A 267 21.20 0.97 20.48
CA LEU A 267 20.62 1.30 21.76
C LEU A 267 20.86 0.18 22.77
N GLU A 268 21.00 0.55 24.04
CA GLU A 268 21.20 -0.39 25.15
C GLU A 268 20.17 -0.11 26.26
N PRO A 269 18.91 -0.58 26.13
CA PRO A 269 17.92 -0.43 27.19
C PRO A 269 18.31 -1.18 28.46
N GLU A 270 18.06 -0.56 29.62
CA GLU A 270 18.38 -1.12 30.93
C GLU A 270 17.12 -1.71 31.59
N PHE A 271 17.19 -2.95 32.07
CA PHE A 271 16.09 -3.57 32.81
C PHE A 271 16.15 -3.19 34.29
N ARG A 272 15.12 -2.50 34.80
CA ARG A 272 15.00 -2.08 36.21
C ARG A 272 13.53 -2.10 36.64
N ASP A 273 13.27 -2.50 37.87
CA ASP A 273 11.93 -2.48 38.47
C ASP A 273 10.83 -3.18 37.65
N GLY A 274 11.20 -4.23 36.89
CA GLY A 274 10.26 -4.99 36.07
C GLY A 274 9.88 -4.34 34.73
N THR A 275 10.58 -3.28 34.32
CA THR A 275 10.42 -2.58 33.03
C THR A 275 11.76 -2.32 32.35
N TRP A 276 11.73 -2.10 31.03
CA TRP A 276 12.89 -1.62 30.28
C TRP A 276 12.90 -0.10 30.24
N HIS A 277 14.09 0.47 30.35
CA HIS A 277 14.30 1.92 30.36
C HIS A 277 15.35 2.31 29.33
N LEU A 278 15.10 3.40 28.61
CA LEU A 278 16.08 4.03 27.73
C LEU A 278 16.12 5.54 28.00
N ASN A 279 17.27 6.04 28.42
CA ASN A 279 17.48 7.46 28.70
C ASN A 279 18.27 8.10 27.57
N GLY A 280 17.81 9.26 27.08
CA GLY A 280 18.48 10.06 26.08
C GLY A 280 18.59 11.53 26.47
N PRO A 281 19.18 12.37 25.61
CA PRO A 281 19.25 13.82 25.83
C PRO A 281 17.85 14.46 25.93
N GLY A 282 17.41 14.76 27.15
CA GLY A 282 16.14 15.44 27.43
C GLY A 282 14.87 14.58 27.26
N VAL A 283 15.00 13.29 27.00
CA VAL A 283 13.90 12.31 26.85
C VAL A 283 14.22 11.02 27.62
N ARG A 284 13.21 10.39 28.22
CA ARG A 284 13.33 9.07 28.84
C ARG A 284 12.13 8.20 28.44
N TYR A 285 12.39 6.93 28.15
CA TYR A 285 11.38 5.96 27.72
C TYR A 285 11.32 4.80 28.70
N ARG A 286 10.10 4.32 28.96
CA ARG A 286 9.83 3.10 29.72
C ARG A 286 8.89 2.21 28.93
N PHE A 287 9.16 0.91 28.87
CA PHE A 287 8.34 -0.05 28.13
C PHE A 287 8.49 -1.48 28.66
N GLN A 288 7.55 -2.34 28.26
CA GLN A 288 7.59 -3.78 28.41
C GLN A 288 8.04 -4.43 27.10
N ALA A 289 8.87 -5.46 27.21
CA ALA A 289 9.35 -6.19 26.05
C ALA A 289 9.60 -7.65 26.40
N ARG A 290 9.34 -8.53 25.44
CA ARG A 290 9.78 -9.92 25.48
C ARG A 290 10.95 -10.09 24.51
N ARG A 291 11.99 -10.77 24.97
CA ARG A 291 13.14 -11.13 24.14
C ARG A 291 12.97 -12.55 23.60
N TYR A 292 13.28 -12.71 22.33
CA TYR A 292 13.29 -13.97 21.59
C TYR A 292 14.71 -14.26 21.08
N ALA A 293 14.90 -15.37 20.39
CA ALA A 293 16.14 -15.70 19.71
C ALA A 293 16.55 -14.61 18.70
N LEU A 294 17.82 -14.63 18.28
CA LEU A 294 18.42 -13.63 17.40
C LEU A 294 18.38 -12.20 17.99
N ASP A 295 18.33 -12.10 19.31
CA ASP A 295 18.17 -10.82 20.02
C ASP A 295 16.98 -10.01 19.48
N HIS A 296 15.86 -10.68 19.22
CA HIS A 296 14.63 -10.02 18.78
C HIS A 296 13.87 -9.44 19.97
N TRP A 297 13.48 -8.18 19.85
CA TRP A 297 12.74 -7.42 20.86
C TRP A 297 11.30 -7.23 20.42
N ASP A 298 10.38 -7.96 21.06
CA ASP A 298 8.95 -7.77 20.89
C ASP A 298 8.46 -6.78 21.97
N ILE A 299 8.41 -5.50 21.60
CA ILE A 299 8.01 -4.40 22.48
C ILE A 299 6.50 -4.23 22.45
N ASP A 300 5.86 -4.27 23.61
CA ASP A 300 4.43 -3.93 23.72
C ASP A 300 4.27 -2.41 23.55
N ALA A 301 3.80 -2.01 22.37
CA ALA A 301 3.58 -0.62 22.01
C ALA A 301 2.66 0.10 23.02
N ALA A 302 1.65 -0.58 23.59
CA ALA A 302 0.73 0.01 24.56
C ALA A 302 1.41 0.34 25.90
N SER A 303 2.45 -0.41 26.27
CA SER A 303 3.23 -0.18 27.48
C SER A 303 4.17 1.04 27.42
N LEU A 304 4.41 1.58 26.21
CA LEU A 304 5.39 2.63 25.98
C LEU A 304 4.99 3.95 26.67
N GLN A 305 5.87 4.45 27.51
CA GLN A 305 5.73 5.73 28.20
C GLN A 305 6.93 6.61 27.88
N CYS A 306 6.68 7.89 27.67
CA CYS A 306 7.68 8.90 27.37
C CYS A 306 7.60 10.00 28.43
N GLU A 307 8.75 10.45 28.89
CA GLU A 307 8.87 11.62 29.73
C GLU A 307 10.01 12.50 29.26
N GLU A 308 9.94 13.76 29.66
CA GLU A 308 10.57 14.84 28.94
C GLU A 308 11.08 15.90 29.91
N GLN A 309 12.30 16.39 29.70
CA GLN A 309 12.93 17.26 30.67
C GLN A 309 12.27 18.65 30.67
N THR A 310 11.74 19.09 31.83
CA THR A 310 11.11 20.39 32.03
C THR A 310 12.14 21.45 32.43
N GLY A 311 12.59 22.23 31.43
CA GLY A 311 13.48 23.38 31.62
C GLY A 311 14.41 23.60 30.42
N ARG A 312 14.52 24.84 29.92
CA ARG A 312 15.43 25.16 28.81
C ARG A 312 16.89 24.84 29.19
N PRO A 313 17.67 24.14 28.36
CA PRO A 313 19.12 24.16 28.47
C PRO A 313 19.59 25.57 28.10
N GLY A 314 19.99 26.39 29.08
CA GLY A 314 20.79 27.60 28.80
C GLY A 314 20.34 28.97 29.34
N GLU A 315 19.38 29.10 30.27
CA GLU A 315 19.18 30.39 30.96
C GLU A 315 19.74 30.35 32.39
N PRO A 316 20.72 31.21 32.76
CA PRO A 316 21.15 31.33 34.14
C PRO A 316 19.99 31.94 34.95
N ARG A 317 19.56 31.23 36.00
CA ARG A 317 18.61 31.76 36.99
C ARG A 317 19.12 33.11 37.49
N LYS A 318 18.48 34.20 37.06
CA LYS A 318 18.67 35.51 37.70
C LYS A 318 18.14 35.39 39.11
N GLY A 319 19.03 35.62 40.08
CA GLY A 319 18.67 35.74 41.49
C GLY A 319 17.58 36.79 41.68
N GLY A 320 16.52 36.39 42.35
CA GLY A 320 15.50 37.28 42.89
C GLY A 320 15.26 36.88 44.34
N GLU A 321 15.85 37.62 45.25
CA GLU A 321 15.51 37.59 46.68
C GLU A 321 14.02 37.90 46.85
N GLY A 322 13.33 37.07 47.63
CA GLY A 322 11.90 37.23 47.88
C GLY A 322 11.34 36.12 48.74
N ALA A 323 11.79 36.04 49.98
CA ALA A 323 11.26 35.12 50.98
C ALA A 323 9.76 35.36 51.23
N ARG A 324 8.93 34.30 51.15
CA ARG A 324 7.78 34.09 52.02
C ARG A 324 7.60 32.60 52.35
N VAL A 325 7.64 32.33 53.65
CA VAL A 325 7.44 31.04 54.32
C VAL A 325 5.95 30.70 54.32
N GLY A 326 5.59 29.44 54.02
CA GLY A 326 4.21 28.98 54.13
C GLY A 326 3.98 27.48 53.91
N ARG A 327 4.09 26.72 55.01
CA ARG A 327 3.50 25.40 55.33
C ARG A 327 3.95 24.13 54.59
N ALA A 328 4.41 23.20 55.41
CA ALA A 328 4.70 21.80 55.12
C ALA A 328 3.45 21.02 54.68
N GLY A 329 3.61 20.25 53.60
CA GLY A 329 2.70 19.22 53.13
C GLY A 329 3.48 18.27 52.23
N HIS A 330 3.64 17.04 52.71
CA HIS A 330 4.11 15.82 52.04
C HIS A 330 5.38 15.88 51.19
N ALA A 331 6.41 15.17 51.69
CA ALA A 331 7.59 14.81 50.93
C ALA A 331 7.20 13.85 49.79
N GLU A 332 6.89 14.42 48.63
CA GLU A 332 7.13 13.73 47.35
C GLU A 332 8.65 13.63 47.17
N THR A 333 9.09 12.42 46.85
CA THR A 333 10.49 12.05 46.62
C THR A 333 11.15 13.01 45.62
N ALA A 334 12.22 13.67 46.05
CA ALA A 334 12.96 14.70 45.31
C ALA A 334 13.76 14.20 44.06
N HIS A 335 13.38 13.06 43.48
CA HIS A 335 14.04 12.46 42.30
C HIS A 335 13.36 12.80 40.95
N ASP A 336 12.16 13.38 40.94
CA ASP A 336 11.39 13.72 39.71
C ASP A 336 11.27 15.23 39.42
N ALA A 337 12.00 16.08 40.14
CA ALA A 337 12.02 17.51 39.88
C ALA A 337 12.74 17.82 38.55
N GLY A 338 12.01 17.85 37.44
CA GLY A 338 12.52 18.21 36.12
C GLY A 338 12.12 17.30 34.96
N TRP A 339 11.19 16.35 35.14
CA TRP A 339 10.66 15.51 34.06
C TRP A 339 9.13 15.57 34.06
N ALA A 340 8.51 15.61 32.88
CA ALA A 340 7.06 15.57 32.72
C ALA A 340 6.64 14.52 31.69
N PRO A 341 5.46 13.90 31.85
CA PRO A 341 4.90 13.00 30.85
C PRO A 341 4.78 13.66 29.47
N ALA A 342 5.10 12.91 28.43
CA ALA A 342 4.98 13.32 27.04
C ALA A 342 4.37 12.21 26.18
N VAL A 343 3.89 12.61 25.01
CA VAL A 343 3.36 11.67 24.01
C VAL A 343 4.55 11.01 23.29
N PRO A 344 4.53 9.68 23.06
CA PRO A 344 5.48 9.02 22.17
C PRO A 344 5.56 9.71 20.81
N ASP A 345 6.77 10.12 20.42
CA ASP A 345 7.05 10.79 19.15
C ASP A 345 8.38 10.27 18.61
N VAL A 346 8.33 9.60 17.45
CA VAL A 346 9.52 8.96 16.87
C VAL A 346 10.45 9.97 16.20
N GLN A 347 9.95 11.07 15.64
CA GLN A 347 10.80 12.12 15.04
C GLN A 347 11.60 12.83 16.14
N ARG A 348 10.97 13.06 17.29
CA ARG A 348 11.64 13.57 18.48
C ARG A 348 12.67 12.59 19.02
N PHE A 349 12.32 11.30 19.11
CA PHE A 349 13.24 10.24 19.51
C PHE A 349 14.49 10.24 18.63
N VAL A 350 14.33 10.18 17.30
CA VAL A 350 15.44 10.22 16.33
C VAL A 350 16.28 11.48 16.50
N THR A 351 15.65 12.63 16.72
CA THR A 351 16.36 13.91 16.94
C THR A 351 17.19 13.90 18.21
N ALA A 352 16.65 13.38 19.32
CA ALA A 352 17.34 13.29 20.59
C ALA A 352 18.50 12.28 20.56
N PHE A 353 18.34 11.17 19.83
CA PHE A 353 19.34 10.11 19.71
C PHE A 353 20.24 10.23 18.47
N ARG A 354 20.19 11.34 17.72
CA ARG A 354 20.88 11.49 16.41
C ARG A 354 22.37 11.11 16.46
N ASP A 355 23.06 11.46 17.55
CA ASP A 355 24.51 11.22 17.70
C ASP A 355 24.78 9.72 17.93
N VAL A 356 23.90 9.07 18.71
CA VAL A 356 23.92 7.61 18.94
C VAL A 356 23.58 6.84 17.66
N LEU A 357 22.62 7.35 16.89
CA LEU A 357 22.21 6.79 15.59
C LEU A 357 23.20 7.06 14.46
N GLY A 358 24.26 7.85 14.71
CA GLY A 358 25.27 8.17 13.69
C GLY A 358 24.76 9.07 12.55
N LEU A 359 23.66 9.79 12.77
CA LEU A 359 23.06 10.66 11.75
C LEU A 359 23.83 11.98 11.63
N SER A 360 24.34 12.26 10.44
CA SER A 360 24.94 13.58 10.16
C SER A 360 23.88 14.69 10.05
N ALA A 361 24.32 15.94 10.17
CA ALA A 361 23.46 17.11 9.96
C ALA A 361 22.81 17.15 8.56
N ALA A 362 23.41 16.49 7.56
CA ALA A 362 22.87 16.40 6.21
C ALA A 362 21.82 15.30 6.05
N GLN A 363 21.95 14.19 6.79
CA GLN A 363 21.03 13.04 6.71
C GLN A 363 19.79 13.23 7.56
N LEU A 364 19.94 13.82 8.74
CA LEU A 364 18.87 13.92 9.73
C LEU A 364 17.57 14.51 9.15
N PRO A 365 17.57 15.66 8.43
CA PRO A 365 16.32 16.21 7.89
C PRO A 365 15.61 15.27 6.92
N VAL A 366 16.35 14.64 6.00
CA VAL A 366 15.78 13.71 5.01
C VAL A 366 15.23 12.46 5.72
N TYR A 367 15.92 11.96 6.73
CA TYR A 367 15.46 10.79 7.50
C TYR A 367 14.19 11.13 8.31
N LEU A 368 14.10 12.34 8.86
CA LEU A 368 12.88 12.83 9.53
C LEU A 368 11.70 12.96 8.54
N GLU A 369 11.95 13.34 7.28
CA GLU A 369 10.93 13.33 6.22
C GLU A 369 10.46 11.89 5.89
N GLU A 370 11.39 10.94 5.75
CA GLU A 370 11.04 9.52 5.53
C GLU A 370 10.20 8.95 6.68
N ILE A 371 10.53 9.29 7.93
CA ILE A 371 9.75 8.93 9.12
C ILE A 371 8.35 9.59 9.09
N GLY A 372 8.27 10.88 8.77
CA GLY A 372 7.00 11.60 8.67
C GLY A 372 6.05 10.98 7.64
N SER A 373 6.59 10.61 6.47
CA SER A 373 5.84 9.91 5.42
C SER A 373 5.45 8.49 5.82
N THR A 374 6.32 7.76 6.52
CA THR A 374 6.03 6.43 7.08
C THR A 374 4.86 6.49 8.07
N LEU A 375 4.83 7.50 8.96
CA LEU A 375 3.73 7.74 9.89
C LEU A 375 2.42 8.08 9.16
N ALA A 376 2.47 8.94 8.13
CA ALA A 376 1.31 9.27 7.32
C ALA A 376 0.72 8.02 6.62
N SER A 377 1.57 7.17 6.04
CA SER A 377 1.18 5.86 5.48
C SER A 377 0.49 4.98 6.54
N HIS A 378 0.99 4.96 7.78
CA HIS A 378 0.37 4.19 8.85
C HIS A 378 -0.99 4.77 9.28
N CYS A 379 -1.15 6.10 9.30
CA CYS A 379 -2.45 6.74 9.54
C CYS A 379 -3.48 6.40 8.45
N TYR A 380 -3.06 6.35 7.18
CA TYR A 380 -3.91 5.90 6.08
C TYR A 380 -4.35 4.45 6.29
N LYS A 381 -3.41 3.54 6.57
CA LYS A 381 -3.70 2.10 6.71
C LYS A 381 -4.58 1.77 7.93
N GLN A 382 -4.50 2.56 9.01
CA GLN A 382 -5.45 2.44 10.13
C GLN A 382 -6.93 2.61 9.70
N LEU A 383 -7.20 3.39 8.65
CA LEU A 383 -8.55 3.57 8.13
C LEU A 383 -8.92 2.54 7.05
N HIS A 384 -7.95 2.14 6.24
CA HIS A 384 -8.23 1.45 4.97
C HIS A 384 -7.84 -0.04 4.95
N SER A 385 -6.94 -0.47 5.84
CA SER A 385 -6.54 -1.89 5.95
C SER A 385 -7.42 -2.61 6.97
N VAL A 386 -8.71 -2.72 6.66
CA VAL A 386 -9.75 -3.20 7.61
C VAL A 386 -10.04 -4.70 7.52
N ALA A 387 -9.51 -5.40 6.51
CA ALA A 387 -9.73 -6.84 6.36
C ALA A 387 -9.00 -7.61 7.47
N THR A 388 -9.71 -8.53 8.12
CA THR A 388 -9.11 -9.40 9.14
C THR A 388 -8.18 -10.43 8.50
N ALA A 389 -7.25 -10.96 9.29
CA ALA A 389 -6.37 -12.05 8.89
C ALA A 389 -7.17 -13.29 8.43
N ALA A 390 -8.31 -13.57 9.06
CA ALA A 390 -9.19 -14.68 8.68
C ALA A 390 -9.87 -14.46 7.32
N GLU A 391 -10.35 -13.24 7.04
CA GLU A 391 -10.96 -12.90 5.76
C GLU A 391 -9.95 -12.91 4.61
N LEU A 392 -8.76 -12.35 4.82
CA LEU A 392 -7.67 -12.41 3.85
C LEU A 392 -7.22 -13.84 3.58
N ALA A 393 -7.12 -14.66 4.64
CA ALA A 393 -6.80 -16.07 4.49
C ALA A 393 -7.89 -16.87 3.79
N ALA A 394 -9.16 -16.53 3.97
CA ALA A 394 -10.27 -17.23 3.31
C ALA A 394 -10.36 -16.89 1.82
N GLY A 395 -10.23 -15.61 1.48
CA GLY A 395 -10.46 -15.08 0.13
C GLY A 395 -11.95 -14.97 -0.22
N THR A 396 -12.21 -14.43 -1.39
CA THR A 396 -13.54 -14.22 -1.99
C THR A 396 -13.92 -15.31 -3.00
N GLY A 397 -12.98 -16.18 -3.35
CA GLY A 397 -13.16 -17.24 -4.34
C GLY A 397 -12.59 -16.89 -5.72
N ASP A 398 -12.17 -15.64 -5.93
CA ASP A 398 -11.36 -15.21 -7.06
C ASP A 398 -9.90 -15.08 -6.62
N ALA A 399 -9.09 -16.10 -6.95
CA ALA A 399 -7.69 -16.18 -6.52
C ALA A 399 -6.83 -14.99 -6.96
N VAL A 400 -7.17 -14.35 -8.10
CA VAL A 400 -6.41 -13.22 -8.63
C VAL A 400 -6.82 -11.93 -7.93
N ALA A 401 -8.13 -11.70 -7.77
CA ALA A 401 -8.62 -10.55 -7.01
C ALA A 401 -8.15 -10.61 -5.55
N ASP A 402 -8.18 -11.81 -4.95
CA ASP A 402 -7.71 -12.06 -3.58
C ASP A 402 -6.21 -11.81 -3.43
N PHE A 403 -5.40 -12.22 -4.41
CA PHE A 403 -3.97 -11.94 -4.41
C PHE A 403 -3.68 -10.44 -4.34
N GLN A 404 -4.37 -9.65 -5.16
CA GLN A 404 -4.19 -8.21 -5.21
C GLN A 404 -4.80 -7.50 -3.99
N ARG A 405 -5.83 -8.08 -3.38
CA ARG A 405 -6.36 -7.64 -2.08
C ARG A 405 -5.35 -7.86 -0.96
N ILE A 406 -4.71 -9.02 -0.92
CA ILE A 406 -3.62 -9.32 0.05
C ILE A 406 -2.46 -8.35 -0.17
N GLU A 407 -2.05 -8.12 -1.42
CA GLU A 407 -0.96 -7.19 -1.75
C GLU A 407 -1.21 -5.78 -1.21
N ALA A 408 -2.43 -5.25 -1.38
CA ALA A 408 -2.82 -3.93 -0.86
C ALA A 408 -3.02 -3.89 0.66
N ALA A 409 -3.35 -5.02 1.30
CA ALA A 409 -3.63 -5.08 2.73
C ALA A 409 -2.36 -5.08 3.61
N MET A 410 -1.16 -5.18 3.03
CA MET A 410 0.08 -5.24 3.80
C MET A 410 0.36 -3.92 4.54
N THR A 411 0.44 -4.00 5.88
CA THR A 411 0.54 -2.82 6.76
C THR A 411 1.96 -2.47 7.19
N GLU A 412 2.84 -3.45 7.32
CA GLU A 412 4.14 -3.22 7.95
C GLU A 412 5.19 -2.65 6.98
N GLY A 413 5.26 -3.16 5.75
CA GLY A 413 6.38 -2.91 4.84
C GLY A 413 7.58 -3.80 5.18
N HIS A 414 8.82 -3.36 4.92
CA HIS A 414 10.00 -4.13 5.31
C HIS A 414 10.08 -4.24 6.85
N PRO A 415 10.28 -5.44 7.42
CA PRO A 415 10.17 -5.64 8.87
C PRO A 415 11.33 -5.01 9.66
N CYS A 416 12.55 -4.99 9.11
CA CYS A 416 13.71 -4.39 9.81
C CYS A 416 13.79 -2.86 9.71
N PHE A 417 13.67 -2.27 8.52
CA PHE A 417 13.80 -0.82 8.33
C PHE A 417 12.70 -0.06 9.08
N VAL A 418 13.09 0.91 9.90
CA VAL A 418 12.17 1.81 10.60
C VAL A 418 11.55 2.79 9.61
N ALA A 419 12.38 3.53 8.87
CA ALA A 419 11.93 4.44 7.82
C ALA A 419 11.68 3.69 6.49
N ASN A 420 10.71 2.78 6.49
CA ASN A 420 10.46 1.87 5.37
C ASN A 420 9.51 2.40 4.29
N ASN A 421 8.72 3.43 4.64
CA ASN A 421 7.62 3.93 3.82
C ASN A 421 7.78 5.42 3.50
N GLY A 422 9.01 5.85 3.16
CA GLY A 422 9.33 7.24 2.86
C GLY A 422 8.66 7.79 1.59
N ARG A 423 8.79 7.10 0.45
CA ARG A 423 8.25 7.52 -0.88
C ARG A 423 8.43 9.01 -1.20
N LEU A 424 9.58 9.58 -0.83
CA LEU A 424 9.82 11.01 -1.01
C LEU A 424 9.84 11.36 -2.51
N GLY A 425 8.88 12.20 -2.90
CA GLY A 425 8.59 12.55 -4.29
C GLY A 425 7.10 12.46 -4.62
N LEU A 426 6.34 11.57 -3.96
CA LEU A 426 4.89 11.51 -4.11
C LEU A 426 4.23 12.61 -3.27
N GLY A 427 3.44 13.48 -3.89
CA GLY A 427 2.55 14.38 -3.17
C GLY A 427 1.36 13.65 -2.55
N SER A 428 0.50 14.35 -1.81
CA SER A 428 -0.67 13.72 -1.18
C SER A 428 -1.68 13.17 -2.18
N ASP A 429 -1.90 13.86 -3.30
CA ASP A 429 -2.75 13.35 -4.39
C ASP A 429 -2.12 12.12 -5.06
N ASP A 430 -0.81 12.19 -5.36
CA ASP A 430 -0.07 11.08 -5.93
C ASP A 430 -0.13 9.84 -5.04
N TYR A 431 -0.02 10.03 -3.72
CA TYR A 431 -0.07 8.94 -2.75
C TYR A 431 -1.37 8.14 -2.87
N LEU A 432 -2.53 8.81 -2.94
CA LEU A 432 -3.83 8.13 -2.99
C LEU A 432 -4.04 7.29 -4.26
N ASP A 433 -3.36 7.62 -5.35
CA ASP A 433 -3.47 6.89 -6.61
C ASP A 433 -2.33 5.87 -6.81
N LEU A 434 -1.15 6.11 -6.26
CA LEU A 434 0.08 5.38 -6.61
C LEU A 434 0.68 4.56 -5.46
N ALA A 435 0.28 4.81 -4.21
CA ALA A 435 0.76 4.02 -3.08
C ALA A 435 0.12 2.62 -3.10
N PRO A 436 0.91 1.53 -2.95
CA PRO A 436 0.39 0.16 -3.04
C PRO A 436 -0.74 -0.14 -2.05
N GLU A 437 -0.65 0.41 -0.83
CA GLU A 437 -1.64 0.21 0.22
C GLU A 437 -3.03 0.79 -0.09
N THR A 438 -3.16 1.59 -1.16
CA THR A 438 -4.46 2.13 -1.59
C THR A 438 -5.28 1.13 -2.39
N GLY A 439 -4.63 0.09 -2.94
CA GLY A 439 -5.25 -0.83 -3.89
C GLY A 439 -5.77 -0.16 -5.17
N SER A 440 -5.38 1.10 -5.43
CA SER A 440 -5.78 1.85 -6.61
C SER A 440 -5.30 1.17 -7.89
N ALA A 441 -6.14 1.20 -8.92
CA ALA A 441 -5.81 0.72 -10.25
C ALA A 441 -5.86 1.88 -11.24
N LEU A 442 -4.83 2.03 -12.06
CA LEU A 442 -4.66 3.17 -12.96
C LEU A 442 -4.04 2.76 -14.31
N PRO A 443 -4.27 3.52 -15.39
CA PRO A 443 -3.60 3.26 -16.65
C PRO A 443 -2.13 3.71 -16.59
N LEU A 444 -1.27 3.01 -17.32
CA LEU A 444 0.14 3.37 -17.49
C LEU A 444 0.30 4.34 -18.67
N GLU A 445 1.25 5.26 -18.57
CA GLU A 445 1.58 6.15 -19.70
C GLU A 445 2.52 5.43 -20.67
N TRP A 446 2.48 5.79 -21.95
CA TRP A 446 3.39 5.27 -22.96
C TRP A 446 4.09 6.40 -23.71
N VAL A 447 5.35 6.15 -24.05
CA VAL A 447 6.15 7.02 -24.92
C VAL A 447 6.70 6.20 -26.08
N ALA A 448 6.92 6.85 -27.22
CA ALA A 448 7.76 6.34 -28.29
C ALA A 448 9.13 7.00 -28.16
N ALA A 449 10.18 6.19 -28.11
CA ALA A 449 11.54 6.66 -27.96
C ALA A 449 12.40 6.25 -29.16
N HIS A 450 13.16 7.21 -29.70
CA HIS A 450 13.91 6.99 -30.94
C HIS A 450 15.03 5.95 -30.75
N VAL A 451 15.23 5.06 -31.73
CA VAL A 451 16.19 3.93 -31.67
C VAL A 451 17.64 4.37 -31.51
N SER A 452 17.99 5.60 -31.90
CA SER A 452 19.34 6.14 -31.67
C SER A 452 19.72 6.27 -30.18
N ARG A 453 18.75 6.15 -29.27
CA ARG A 453 18.92 6.28 -27.82
C ARG A 453 18.23 5.16 -27.04
N THR A 454 17.57 4.23 -27.73
CA THR A 454 16.69 3.24 -27.11
C THR A 454 17.06 1.86 -27.58
N ARG A 455 17.11 0.91 -26.66
CA ARG A 455 17.37 -0.49 -26.95
C ARG A 455 16.27 -1.37 -26.36
N PHE A 456 15.82 -2.33 -27.15
CA PHE A 456 14.91 -3.39 -26.73
C PHE A 456 15.68 -4.72 -26.67
N THR A 457 15.41 -5.50 -25.64
CA THR A 457 15.93 -6.85 -25.46
C THR A 457 14.80 -7.77 -25.01
N ALA A 458 14.86 -9.03 -25.40
CA ALA A 458 13.88 -10.05 -25.02
C ALA A 458 14.52 -11.43 -24.93
N VAL A 459 13.81 -12.36 -24.29
CA VAL A 459 14.15 -13.78 -24.23
C VAL A 459 14.05 -14.42 -25.61
N ASP A 460 14.68 -15.58 -25.76
CA ASP A 460 14.63 -16.34 -27.01
C ASP A 460 13.19 -16.68 -27.40
N GLY A 461 12.83 -16.39 -28.65
CA GLY A 461 11.50 -16.65 -29.21
C GLY A 461 10.46 -15.56 -28.98
N LEU A 462 10.81 -14.46 -28.32
CA LEU A 462 9.96 -13.27 -28.19
C LEU A 462 10.55 -12.09 -28.96
N ASP A 463 9.76 -11.49 -29.85
CA ASP A 463 10.09 -10.22 -30.50
C ASP A 463 9.18 -9.09 -30.02
N LEU A 464 9.53 -7.86 -30.40
CA LEU A 464 8.79 -6.66 -29.99
C LEU A 464 7.35 -6.67 -30.52
N ASP A 465 7.14 -7.12 -31.76
CA ASP A 465 5.80 -7.09 -32.36
C ASP A 465 4.86 -8.08 -31.67
N GLY A 466 5.34 -9.28 -31.34
CA GLY A 466 4.61 -10.28 -30.57
C GLY A 466 4.31 -9.82 -29.15
N LEU A 467 5.28 -9.18 -28.48
CA LEU A 467 5.06 -8.59 -27.16
C LEU A 467 3.97 -7.51 -27.20
N LEU A 468 4.07 -6.55 -28.12
CA LEU A 468 3.12 -5.45 -28.20
C LEU A 468 1.72 -5.91 -28.61
N GLU A 469 1.62 -6.94 -29.46
CA GLU A 469 0.32 -7.54 -29.79
C GLU A 469 -0.35 -8.13 -28.55
N ALA A 470 0.39 -8.89 -27.74
CA ALA A 470 -0.12 -9.49 -26.53
C ALA A 470 -0.51 -8.45 -25.46
N GLU A 471 0.28 -7.38 -25.32
CA GLU A 471 0.14 -6.39 -24.23
C GLU A 471 -0.79 -5.22 -24.55
N LEU A 472 -0.90 -4.78 -25.82
CA LEU A 472 -1.67 -3.58 -26.19
C LEU A 472 -2.88 -3.87 -27.09
N GLY A 473 -2.86 -4.97 -27.85
CA GLY A 473 -3.88 -5.24 -28.87
C GLY A 473 -3.84 -4.28 -30.09
N PRO A 474 -4.58 -4.60 -31.16
CA PRO A 474 -4.43 -3.92 -32.45
C PRO A 474 -4.96 -2.47 -32.45
N GLU A 475 -6.03 -2.17 -31.71
CA GLU A 475 -6.66 -0.85 -31.67
C GLU A 475 -5.73 0.20 -31.05
N LEU A 476 -5.21 -0.08 -29.84
CA LEU A 476 -4.33 0.84 -29.13
C LEU A 476 -2.99 1.00 -29.86
N ARG A 477 -2.44 -0.08 -30.45
CA ARG A 477 -1.25 -0.02 -31.31
C ARG A 477 -1.47 0.91 -32.51
N SER A 478 -2.63 0.82 -33.17
CA SER A 478 -2.98 1.68 -34.31
C SER A 478 -3.11 3.16 -33.88
N ALA A 479 -3.73 3.41 -32.72
CA ALA A 479 -3.84 4.76 -32.15
C ALA A 479 -2.46 5.36 -31.82
N PHE A 480 -1.58 4.59 -31.17
CA PHE A 480 -0.21 4.99 -30.86
C PHE A 480 0.60 5.30 -32.12
N ARG A 481 0.53 4.44 -33.13
CA ARG A 481 1.18 4.66 -34.43
C ARG A 481 0.71 5.95 -35.10
N THR A 482 -0.60 6.20 -35.12
CA THR A 482 -1.18 7.43 -35.68
C THR A 482 -0.71 8.69 -34.94
N ARG A 483 -0.57 8.62 -33.60
CA ARG A 483 -0.04 9.72 -32.78
C ARG A 483 1.45 9.95 -33.07
N LEU A 484 2.24 8.89 -33.19
CA LEU A 484 3.66 8.96 -33.51
C LEU A 484 3.91 9.53 -34.91
N GLU A 485 3.25 9.00 -35.94
CA GLU A 485 3.31 9.50 -37.32
C GLU A 485 2.97 11.00 -37.39
N ARG A 486 2.00 11.44 -36.57
CA ARG A 486 1.66 12.85 -36.44
C ARG A 486 2.77 13.67 -35.81
N ALA A 487 3.39 13.17 -34.75
CA ALA A 487 4.48 13.84 -34.05
C ALA A 487 5.76 13.94 -34.89
N CYS A 488 6.03 12.96 -35.75
CA CYS A 488 7.17 12.95 -36.66
C CYS A 488 7.01 13.88 -37.89
N ARG A 489 5.81 14.42 -38.14
CA ARG A 489 5.62 15.36 -39.26
C ARG A 489 6.49 16.60 -39.08
N ASN A 490 7.32 16.88 -40.10
CA ASN A 490 8.22 18.04 -40.17
C ASN A 490 9.36 18.04 -39.13
N THR A 491 9.65 16.93 -38.45
CA THR A 491 10.82 16.79 -37.56
C THR A 491 12.05 16.22 -38.29
N GLY A 492 11.83 15.53 -39.42
CA GLY A 492 12.87 14.79 -40.14
C GLY A 492 13.17 13.40 -39.58
N LEU A 493 12.42 12.96 -38.57
CA LEU A 493 12.51 11.60 -38.00
C LEU A 493 11.46 10.69 -38.65
N ASP A 494 11.79 9.41 -38.84
CA ASP A 494 10.84 8.40 -39.32
C ASP A 494 10.12 7.76 -38.12
N ALA A 495 8.80 7.56 -38.22
CA ALA A 495 8.04 6.84 -37.21
C ALA A 495 8.47 5.37 -37.06
N ALA A 496 9.07 4.77 -38.10
CA ALA A 496 9.64 3.43 -38.04
C ALA A 496 10.88 3.34 -37.13
N ASP A 497 11.54 4.46 -36.82
CA ASP A 497 12.76 4.53 -36.01
C ASP A 497 12.48 4.72 -34.51
N PHE A 498 11.34 4.23 -34.01
CA PHE A 498 10.93 4.39 -32.63
C PHE A 498 10.49 3.07 -31.98
N LEU A 499 10.81 2.95 -30.68
CA LEU A 499 10.39 1.86 -29.82
C LEU A 499 9.37 2.38 -28.79
N PRO A 500 8.20 1.74 -28.64
CA PRO A 500 7.25 2.09 -27.60
C PRO A 500 7.74 1.58 -26.24
N LEU A 501 7.52 2.38 -25.19
CA LEU A 501 8.01 2.14 -23.84
C LEU A 501 6.94 2.57 -22.82
N PRO A 502 6.54 1.70 -21.87
CA PRO A 502 5.64 2.07 -20.79
C PRO A 502 6.36 2.86 -19.70
N VAL A 503 5.70 3.88 -19.19
CA VAL A 503 6.23 4.85 -18.22
C VAL A 503 5.25 4.99 -17.07
N HIS A 504 5.80 5.03 -15.86
CA HIS A 504 5.03 5.39 -14.68
C HIS A 504 4.43 6.81 -14.85
N PRO A 505 3.12 7.05 -14.62
CA PRO A 505 2.51 8.36 -14.85
C PRO A 505 3.20 9.51 -14.09
N TRP A 506 3.54 9.30 -12.81
CA TRP A 506 4.37 10.22 -12.03
C TRP A 506 5.73 10.53 -12.70
N GLN A 507 6.43 9.51 -13.21
CA GLN A 507 7.73 9.68 -13.88
C GLN A 507 7.60 10.56 -15.13
N TRP A 508 6.53 10.37 -15.93
CA TRP A 508 6.25 11.27 -17.05
C TRP A 508 6.04 12.71 -16.59
N ARG A 509 5.11 12.92 -15.62
CA ARG A 509 4.67 14.26 -15.17
C ARG A 509 5.77 15.05 -14.47
N HIS A 510 6.55 14.41 -13.60
CA HIS A 510 7.48 15.09 -12.70
C HIS A 510 8.95 15.01 -13.13
N ARG A 511 9.29 14.09 -14.04
CA ARG A 511 10.67 13.85 -14.46
C ARG A 511 10.86 13.99 -15.95
N LEU A 512 10.28 13.13 -16.78
CA LEU A 512 10.60 13.10 -18.21
C LEU A 512 10.18 14.38 -18.94
N SER A 513 8.99 14.91 -18.64
CA SER A 513 8.48 16.15 -19.24
C SER A 513 9.33 17.39 -18.93
N VAL A 514 10.16 17.34 -17.87
CA VAL A 514 11.00 18.45 -17.40
C VAL A 514 12.47 18.18 -17.70
N THR A 515 13.01 17.09 -17.14
CA THR A 515 14.43 16.72 -17.24
C THR A 515 14.81 16.30 -18.65
N PHE A 516 13.90 15.69 -19.40
CA PHE A 516 14.14 15.22 -20.78
C PHE A 516 13.43 16.14 -21.80
N ALA A 517 13.13 17.39 -21.42
CA ALA A 517 12.40 18.35 -22.26
C ALA A 517 13.08 18.58 -23.62
N ALA A 518 14.41 18.52 -23.70
CA ALA A 518 15.12 18.62 -24.98
C ALA A 518 14.78 17.45 -25.93
N ASP A 519 14.64 16.24 -25.39
CA ASP A 519 14.33 15.05 -26.17
C ASP A 519 12.86 15.05 -26.61
N VAL A 520 11.98 15.56 -25.75
CA VAL A 520 10.57 15.81 -26.08
C VAL A 520 10.44 16.87 -27.18
N ALA A 521 11.10 18.01 -27.02
CA ALA A 521 11.01 19.13 -27.97
C ALA A 521 11.62 18.80 -29.35
N THR A 522 12.65 17.95 -29.39
CA THR A 522 13.29 17.52 -30.63
C THR A 522 12.64 16.27 -31.25
N GLY A 523 11.60 15.73 -30.62
CA GLY A 523 10.87 14.56 -31.11
C GLY A 523 11.56 13.21 -30.89
N HIS A 524 12.69 13.15 -30.17
CA HIS A 524 13.34 11.89 -29.81
C HIS A 524 12.55 11.09 -28.77
N LEU A 525 11.67 11.77 -28.03
CA LEU A 525 10.74 11.16 -27.08
C LEU A 525 9.34 11.74 -27.30
N VAL A 526 8.39 10.91 -27.72
CA VAL A 526 7.03 11.32 -28.06
C VAL A 526 6.06 10.71 -27.06
N HIS A 527 5.23 11.52 -26.40
CA HIS A 527 4.17 11.02 -25.52
C HIS A 527 3.02 10.43 -26.35
N LEU A 528 2.75 9.15 -26.15
CA LEU A 528 1.70 8.43 -26.87
C LEU A 528 0.37 8.45 -26.13
N GLY A 529 0.37 8.69 -24.81
CA GLY A 529 -0.80 8.67 -23.94
C GLY A 529 -0.90 7.38 -23.12
N ALA A 530 -2.04 7.18 -22.46
CA ALA A 530 -2.23 6.11 -21.50
C ALA A 530 -2.78 4.79 -22.10
N THR A 531 -2.60 3.68 -21.38
CA THR A 531 -3.27 2.39 -21.65
C THR A 531 -4.77 2.45 -21.41
N GLU A 532 -5.49 1.46 -21.93
CA GLU A 532 -6.88 1.18 -21.55
C GLU A 532 -6.93 0.27 -20.30
N ASP A 533 -6.02 -0.70 -20.22
CA ASP A 533 -5.88 -1.57 -19.05
C ASP A 533 -5.53 -0.78 -17.79
N LEU A 534 -6.10 -1.24 -16.67
CA LEU A 534 -5.83 -0.73 -15.34
C LEU A 534 -4.82 -1.60 -14.62
N TYR A 535 -3.85 -0.96 -13.99
CA TYR A 535 -2.76 -1.60 -13.27
C TYR A 535 -2.73 -1.20 -11.81
N GLN A 536 -2.49 -2.17 -10.93
CA GLN A 536 -2.30 -1.94 -9.50
C GLN A 536 -0.81 -1.88 -9.15
N PRO A 537 -0.31 -0.80 -8.49
CA PRO A 537 1.02 -0.77 -7.91
C PRO A 537 1.21 -1.90 -6.89
N GLN A 538 2.27 -2.69 -7.05
CA GLN A 538 2.67 -3.73 -6.08
C GLN A 538 3.53 -3.09 -4.97
N GLN A 539 3.88 -3.83 -3.91
CA GLN A 539 4.68 -3.33 -2.77
C GLN A 539 5.98 -2.59 -3.17
N SER A 540 6.59 -2.94 -4.30
CA SER A 540 7.75 -2.21 -4.90
C SER A 540 7.43 -0.77 -5.35
N ILE A 541 6.16 -0.38 -5.39
CA ILE A 541 5.57 0.86 -5.94
C ILE A 541 5.64 0.92 -7.48
N ARG A 542 6.78 0.57 -8.06
CA ARG A 542 7.09 0.75 -9.49
C ARG A 542 6.81 -0.46 -10.39
N THR A 543 6.36 -1.57 -9.81
CA THR A 543 5.92 -2.76 -10.52
C THR A 543 4.40 -2.82 -10.48
N PHE A 544 3.80 -3.15 -11.61
CA PHE A 544 2.37 -2.99 -11.85
C PHE A 544 1.75 -4.30 -12.29
N PHE A 545 0.77 -4.80 -11.54
CA PHE A 545 -0.04 -5.96 -11.93
C PHE A 545 -1.23 -5.52 -12.78
N ASN A 546 -1.49 -6.21 -13.89
CA ASN A 546 -2.62 -5.89 -14.75
C ASN A 546 -3.93 -6.41 -14.13
N ARG A 547 -4.83 -5.52 -13.73
CA ARG A 547 -6.13 -5.87 -13.16
C ARG A 547 -7.18 -6.15 -14.23
N SER A 548 -7.01 -5.60 -15.43
CA SER A 548 -7.94 -5.77 -16.55
C SER A 548 -7.75 -7.12 -17.27
N ALA A 549 -6.50 -7.55 -17.41
CA ALA A 549 -6.11 -8.81 -18.03
C ALA A 549 -5.00 -9.47 -17.20
N PRO A 550 -5.36 -10.18 -16.11
CA PRO A 550 -4.40 -10.71 -15.13
C PRO A 550 -3.32 -11.64 -15.67
N GLU A 551 -3.55 -12.28 -16.81
CA GLU A 551 -2.61 -13.14 -17.50
C GLU A 551 -1.49 -12.39 -18.22
N ARG A 552 -1.69 -11.10 -18.52
CA ARG A 552 -0.66 -10.22 -19.10
C ARG A 552 0.49 -9.99 -18.14
N HIS A 553 1.62 -9.55 -18.67
CA HIS A 553 2.82 -9.37 -17.88
C HIS A 553 2.64 -8.29 -16.80
N TYR A 554 3.34 -8.45 -15.69
CA TYR A 554 3.69 -7.30 -14.88
C TYR A 554 4.51 -6.32 -15.71
N VAL A 555 4.32 -5.02 -15.47
CA VAL A 555 5.17 -3.97 -16.01
C VAL A 555 5.95 -3.32 -14.88
N LYS A 556 7.28 -3.35 -14.93
CA LYS A 556 8.14 -2.62 -13.97
C LYS A 556 8.76 -1.43 -14.67
N THR A 557 8.68 -0.27 -14.03
CA THR A 557 9.04 1.03 -14.63
C THR A 557 10.10 1.75 -13.81
N ALA A 558 10.87 2.63 -14.44
CA ALA A 558 11.71 3.57 -13.69
C ALA A 558 10.85 4.59 -12.90
N LEU A 559 11.18 4.79 -11.62
CA LEU A 559 10.50 5.75 -10.75
C LEU A 559 11.51 6.51 -9.88
N SER A 560 11.69 7.81 -10.11
CA SER A 560 12.65 8.63 -9.35
C SER A 560 12.08 9.15 -8.03
N VAL A 561 11.53 8.23 -7.23
CA VAL A 561 11.04 8.40 -5.86
C VAL A 561 12.01 7.70 -4.91
N LEU A 562 12.34 8.35 -3.79
CA LEU A 562 13.25 7.80 -2.78
C LEU A 562 12.46 6.98 -1.77
N ASN A 563 12.85 5.71 -1.57
CA ASN A 563 12.26 4.85 -0.55
C ASN A 563 13.31 3.88 0.01
N MET A 564 13.46 3.79 1.33
CA MET A 564 14.44 2.92 2.02
C MET A 564 15.88 3.16 1.54
N GLY A 565 16.29 4.42 1.41
CA GLY A 565 17.67 4.74 1.01
C GLY A 565 18.02 4.51 -0.48
N PHE A 566 17.04 4.14 -1.33
CA PHE A 566 17.23 3.97 -2.77
C PHE A 566 16.26 4.82 -3.59
N LEU A 567 16.79 5.50 -4.61
CA LEU A 567 15.98 5.99 -5.71
C LEU A 567 15.55 4.80 -6.57
N ARG A 568 14.25 4.66 -6.80
CA ARG A 568 13.64 3.51 -7.50
C ARG A 568 13.79 3.57 -9.03
N GLY A 569 14.97 3.96 -9.52
CA GLY A 569 15.31 4.04 -10.95
C GLY A 569 15.67 2.67 -11.56
N LEU A 570 15.58 2.57 -12.89
CA LEU A 570 15.89 1.35 -13.65
C LEU A 570 16.97 1.66 -14.68
N SER A 571 18.09 0.92 -14.66
CA SER A 571 19.26 1.21 -15.50
C SER A 571 19.08 0.67 -16.92
N ALA A 572 19.24 1.53 -17.93
CA ALA A 572 19.23 1.10 -19.33
C ALA A 572 20.32 0.06 -19.63
N GLU A 573 21.53 0.23 -19.06
CA GLU A 573 22.63 -0.73 -19.23
C GLU A 573 22.31 -2.11 -18.61
N TYR A 574 21.56 -2.15 -17.49
CA TYR A 574 21.18 -3.44 -16.88
C TYR A 574 20.11 -4.15 -17.70
N MET A 575 19.16 -3.41 -18.29
CA MET A 575 18.09 -3.96 -19.12
C MET A 575 18.61 -4.74 -20.31
N ASP A 576 19.77 -4.38 -20.86
CA ASP A 576 20.38 -5.07 -21.99
C ASP A 576 20.66 -6.56 -21.69
N ALA A 577 21.03 -6.88 -20.46
CA ALA A 577 21.35 -8.25 -20.03
C ALA A 577 20.17 -8.96 -19.34
N THR A 578 19.12 -8.23 -18.96
CA THR A 578 18.02 -8.75 -18.13
C THR A 578 17.36 -10.00 -18.71
N PRO A 579 16.88 -10.02 -19.97
CA PRO A 579 16.24 -11.22 -20.51
C PRO A 579 17.19 -12.42 -20.63
N ALA A 580 18.45 -12.21 -21.03
CA ALA A 580 19.45 -13.27 -21.14
C ALA A 580 19.76 -13.92 -19.78
N ILE A 581 19.82 -13.13 -18.71
CA ILE A 581 19.95 -13.64 -17.33
C ILE A 581 18.77 -14.53 -16.96
N ASN A 582 17.55 -14.13 -17.34
CA ASN A 582 16.34 -14.88 -17.04
C ASN A 582 16.28 -16.21 -17.81
N ASP A 583 16.70 -16.25 -19.08
CA ASP A 583 16.80 -17.51 -19.84
C ASP A 583 17.88 -18.43 -19.28
N TRP A 584 19.03 -17.88 -18.88
CA TRP A 584 20.09 -18.65 -18.21
C TRP A 584 19.60 -19.26 -16.89
N LEU A 585 18.93 -18.48 -16.03
CA LEU A 585 18.33 -18.97 -14.78
C LEU A 585 17.28 -20.05 -15.05
N GLN A 586 16.43 -19.85 -16.06
CA GLN A 586 15.41 -20.83 -16.43
C GLN A 586 16.01 -22.15 -16.91
N GLY A 587 17.09 -22.09 -17.69
CA GLY A 587 17.85 -23.27 -18.10
C GLY A 587 18.49 -24.00 -16.93
N LEU A 588 19.06 -23.26 -15.97
CA LEU A 588 19.63 -23.81 -14.74
C LEU A 588 18.56 -24.53 -13.90
N PHE A 589 17.41 -23.90 -13.67
CA PHE A 589 16.31 -24.50 -12.91
C PHE A 589 15.71 -25.72 -13.61
N ALA A 590 15.58 -25.69 -14.94
CA ALA A 590 15.03 -26.82 -15.70
C ALA A 590 15.94 -28.06 -15.68
N ALA A 591 17.25 -27.88 -15.48
CA ALA A 591 18.23 -28.97 -15.44
C ALA A 591 18.41 -29.59 -14.04
N ASP A 592 17.87 -28.97 -12.99
CA ASP A 592 18.10 -29.38 -11.60
C ASP A 592 16.83 -29.94 -10.94
N LEU A 593 16.90 -31.19 -10.47
CA LEU A 593 15.76 -31.88 -9.88
C LEU A 593 15.32 -31.28 -8.53
N GLU A 594 16.23 -30.63 -7.79
CA GLU A 594 15.83 -29.96 -6.54
C GLU A 594 15.12 -28.62 -6.79
N LEU A 595 15.26 -28.07 -7.99
CA LEU A 595 14.61 -26.83 -8.43
C LEU A 595 13.39 -27.11 -9.31
N ALA A 596 12.81 -28.31 -9.18
CA ALA A 596 11.66 -28.73 -9.97
C ALA A 596 10.47 -27.75 -9.82
N PRO A 597 9.70 -27.50 -10.89
CA PRO A 597 8.57 -26.55 -10.88
C PRO A 597 7.49 -26.82 -9.84
N GLY A 598 7.43 -28.05 -9.30
CA GLY A 598 6.52 -28.40 -8.22
C GLY A 598 6.87 -27.78 -6.86
N ARG A 599 8.07 -27.21 -6.68
CA ARG A 599 8.54 -26.59 -5.43
C ARG A 599 8.82 -25.10 -5.57
N VAL A 600 9.54 -24.74 -6.63
CA VAL A 600 9.96 -23.36 -6.90
C VAL A 600 9.83 -23.08 -8.39
N GLN A 601 9.37 -21.88 -8.74
CA GLN A 601 9.31 -21.41 -10.11
C GLN A 601 9.84 -19.98 -10.20
N LEU A 602 10.32 -19.60 -11.38
CA LEU A 602 10.75 -18.25 -11.69
C LEU A 602 9.64 -17.50 -12.43
N LEU A 603 9.43 -16.23 -12.06
CA LEU A 603 8.67 -15.28 -12.89
C LEU A 603 9.67 -14.47 -13.70
N ARG A 604 9.86 -14.86 -14.96
CA ARG A 604 10.92 -14.32 -15.81
C ARG A 604 10.62 -12.90 -16.24
N GLU A 605 11.66 -12.08 -16.29
CA GLU A 605 11.66 -10.75 -16.92
C GLU A 605 11.93 -10.93 -18.43
N VAL A 606 10.87 -11.21 -19.18
CA VAL A 606 10.95 -11.73 -20.55
C VAL A 606 11.36 -10.69 -21.59
N ALA A 607 11.16 -9.40 -21.29
CA ALA A 607 11.53 -8.32 -22.18
C ALA A 607 11.89 -7.07 -21.38
N ALA A 608 12.77 -6.25 -21.94
CA ALA A 608 13.16 -4.98 -21.36
C ALA A 608 13.42 -3.94 -22.44
N VAL A 609 13.23 -2.67 -22.08
CA VAL A 609 13.53 -1.53 -22.93
C VAL A 609 14.22 -0.45 -22.10
N GLY A 610 15.35 0.04 -22.59
CA GLY A 610 16.16 1.05 -21.91
C GLY A 610 16.40 2.27 -22.80
N TYR A 611 16.35 3.47 -22.21
CA TYR A 611 16.67 4.72 -22.89
C TYR A 611 17.94 5.37 -22.32
N ALA A 612 18.96 5.52 -23.16
CA ALA A 612 20.20 6.17 -22.84
C ALA A 612 20.18 7.64 -23.28
N ASN A 613 19.89 8.56 -22.35
CA ASN A 613 19.99 10.00 -22.64
C ASN A 613 21.47 10.41 -22.88
N PRO A 614 21.85 10.91 -24.07
CA PRO A 614 23.25 11.18 -24.39
C PRO A 614 23.90 12.25 -23.51
N LEU A 615 23.14 13.26 -23.08
CA LEU A 615 23.65 14.35 -22.25
C LEU A 615 23.99 13.85 -20.85
N PHE A 616 23.08 13.11 -20.20
CA PHE A 616 23.33 12.58 -18.87
C PHE A 616 24.37 11.46 -18.88
N HIS A 617 24.41 10.63 -19.91
CA HIS A 617 25.46 9.61 -20.05
C HIS A 617 26.84 10.24 -20.28
N ALA A 618 26.93 11.37 -20.98
CA ALA A 618 28.21 12.08 -21.12
C ALA A 618 28.63 12.81 -19.83
N ALA A 619 27.66 13.28 -19.03
CA ALA A 619 27.92 14.18 -17.91
C ALA A 619 28.05 13.52 -16.53
N THR A 620 27.70 12.24 -16.39
CA THR A 620 27.60 11.57 -15.08
C THR A 620 28.29 10.21 -15.09
N GLU A 621 28.63 9.68 -13.91
CA GLU A 621 29.14 8.31 -13.75
C GLU A 621 28.06 7.25 -13.99
N ARG A 622 28.49 5.98 -14.18
CA ARG A 622 27.60 4.85 -14.52
C ARG A 622 26.49 4.60 -13.50
N ASP A 623 26.76 4.83 -12.22
CA ASP A 623 25.84 4.56 -11.12
C ASP A 623 24.82 5.68 -10.87
N SER A 624 24.98 6.83 -11.55
CA SER A 624 24.14 8.02 -11.39
C SER A 624 22.66 7.73 -11.57
N ALA A 625 21.84 8.27 -10.68
CA ALA A 625 20.38 8.17 -10.76
C ALA A 625 19.81 8.77 -12.07
N TYR A 626 20.50 9.74 -12.69
CA TYR A 626 20.07 10.35 -13.96
C TYR A 626 20.14 9.38 -15.15
N ARG A 627 21.01 8.37 -15.09
CA ARG A 627 21.06 7.29 -16.09
C ARG A 627 19.99 6.22 -15.89
N LYS A 628 19.19 6.32 -14.82
CA LYS A 628 18.19 5.32 -14.40
C LYS A 628 16.75 5.84 -14.45
N MET A 629 16.51 6.94 -15.17
CA MET A 629 15.23 7.65 -15.18
C MET A 629 14.22 7.13 -16.22
N LEU A 630 14.66 6.35 -17.22
CA LEU A 630 13.80 5.87 -18.29
C LEU A 630 14.20 4.47 -18.77
N ALA A 631 13.51 3.48 -18.22
CA ALA A 631 13.54 2.10 -18.68
C ALA A 631 12.29 1.39 -18.16
N ALA A 632 11.94 0.27 -18.78
CA ALA A 632 10.89 -0.63 -18.33
C ALA A 632 11.22 -2.08 -18.65
N LEU A 633 10.57 -3.01 -17.94
CA LEU A 633 10.61 -4.43 -18.24
C LEU A 633 9.23 -5.08 -18.07
N TRP A 634 9.03 -6.20 -18.74
CA TRP A 634 7.86 -7.05 -18.64
C TRP A 634 8.24 -8.34 -17.93
N ARG A 635 7.47 -8.71 -16.91
CA ARG A 635 7.67 -9.93 -16.12
C ARG A 635 6.45 -10.83 -16.20
N GLU A 636 6.66 -12.13 -16.32
CA GLU A 636 5.57 -13.13 -16.36
C GLU A 636 4.62 -12.97 -15.17
N SER A 637 3.31 -13.12 -15.43
CA SER A 637 2.29 -13.02 -14.39
C SER A 637 2.09 -14.34 -13.63
N PRO A 638 1.94 -14.28 -12.29
CA PRO A 638 1.66 -15.44 -11.45
C PRO A 638 0.22 -15.95 -11.67
N ALA A 639 -0.68 -15.17 -12.26
CA ALA A 639 -2.04 -15.63 -12.58
C ALA A 639 -2.02 -16.82 -13.55
N THR A 640 -0.98 -16.92 -14.39
CA THR A 640 -0.77 -18.06 -15.30
C THR A 640 -0.09 -19.26 -14.63
N ARG A 641 0.28 -19.14 -13.35
CA ARG A 641 1.05 -20.13 -12.58
C ARG A 641 0.21 -20.79 -11.49
N ILE A 642 -1.11 -20.68 -11.53
CA ILE A 642 -2.02 -21.30 -10.56
C ILE A 642 -3.02 -22.25 -11.22
N GLY A 643 -3.36 -23.31 -10.51
CA GLY A 643 -4.40 -24.27 -10.86
C GLY A 643 -5.69 -24.08 -10.04
N GLN A 644 -6.67 -24.93 -10.29
CA GLN A 644 -7.95 -24.87 -9.58
C GLN A 644 -7.78 -25.09 -8.06
N GLY A 645 -8.36 -24.18 -7.28
CA GLY A 645 -8.32 -24.19 -5.81
C GLY A 645 -7.02 -23.67 -5.21
N GLU A 646 -6.09 -23.18 -6.02
CA GLU A 646 -4.88 -22.51 -5.53
C GLU A 646 -5.10 -21.01 -5.34
N GLN A 647 -4.37 -20.41 -4.40
CA GLN A 647 -4.37 -19.00 -4.09
C GLN A 647 -2.94 -18.45 -4.16
N LEU A 648 -2.81 -17.15 -4.45
CA LEU A 648 -1.53 -16.45 -4.42
C LEU A 648 -1.49 -15.48 -3.24
N ALA A 649 -0.34 -15.41 -2.59
CA ALA A 649 -0.08 -14.41 -1.56
C ALA A 649 1.39 -13.99 -1.60
N THR A 650 1.67 -12.69 -1.48
CA THR A 650 3.03 -12.21 -1.17
C THR A 650 3.55 -12.88 0.10
N MET A 651 4.82 -13.29 0.15
CA MET A 651 5.38 -13.94 1.35
C MET A 651 5.43 -12.97 2.54
N ALA A 652 5.45 -11.65 2.30
CA ALA A 652 5.27 -10.63 3.34
C ALA A 652 3.97 -10.82 4.16
N SER A 653 2.95 -11.45 3.59
CA SER A 653 1.70 -11.80 4.29
C SER A 653 1.92 -12.71 5.50
N LEU A 654 2.99 -13.50 5.53
CA LEU A 654 3.30 -14.34 6.69
C LEU A 654 3.73 -13.52 7.92
N LEU A 655 4.19 -12.28 7.71
CA LEU A 655 4.57 -11.35 8.78
C LEU A 655 3.45 -10.35 9.11
N HIS A 656 2.31 -10.43 8.42
CA HIS A 656 1.21 -9.50 8.60
C HIS A 656 0.40 -9.83 9.87
N THR A 657 0.09 -8.77 10.62
CA THR A 657 -0.94 -8.74 11.66
C THR A 657 -2.02 -7.75 11.26
N ASP A 658 -3.29 -8.14 11.41
CA ASP A 658 -4.42 -7.25 11.19
C ASP A 658 -4.58 -6.21 12.32
N ALA A 659 -5.61 -5.37 12.21
CA ALA A 659 -5.87 -4.30 13.18
C ALA A 659 -6.17 -4.81 14.60
N ASP A 660 -6.62 -6.06 14.75
CA ASP A 660 -6.88 -6.72 16.03
C ASP A 660 -5.64 -7.45 16.57
N GLY A 661 -4.53 -7.41 15.83
CA GLY A 661 -3.27 -8.06 16.17
C GLY A 661 -3.20 -9.55 15.84
N ALA A 662 -4.15 -10.08 15.06
CA ALA A 662 -4.17 -11.49 14.66
C ALA A 662 -3.24 -11.74 13.47
N SER A 663 -2.49 -12.85 13.51
CA SER A 663 -1.53 -13.21 12.47
C SER A 663 -2.19 -13.88 11.25
N LEU A 664 -1.85 -13.39 10.06
CA LEU A 664 -2.27 -14.00 8.79
C LEU A 664 -1.60 -15.36 8.55
N ALA A 665 -0.33 -15.54 8.94
CA ALA A 665 0.30 -16.86 8.93
C ALA A 665 -0.46 -17.87 9.81
N ALA A 666 -0.92 -17.44 10.99
CA ALA A 666 -1.72 -18.29 11.87
C ALA A 666 -3.08 -18.65 11.25
N ALA A 667 -3.72 -17.69 10.55
CA ALA A 667 -4.95 -17.96 9.80
C ALA A 667 -4.73 -18.99 8.68
N TYR A 668 -3.63 -18.91 7.92
CA TYR A 668 -3.27 -19.92 6.93
C TYR A 668 -3.04 -21.31 7.54
N VAL A 669 -2.30 -21.39 8.65
CA VAL A 669 -2.08 -22.66 9.38
C VAL A 669 -3.42 -23.27 9.79
N ARG A 670 -4.30 -22.49 10.42
CA ARG A 670 -5.62 -22.97 10.88
C ARG A 670 -6.49 -23.44 9.71
N ARG A 671 -6.50 -22.69 8.60
CA ARG A 671 -7.27 -23.04 7.40
C ARG A 671 -6.78 -24.35 6.76
N SER A 672 -5.47 -24.58 6.77
CA SER A 672 -4.88 -25.80 6.18
C SER A 672 -5.26 -27.09 6.90
N GLY A 673 -5.70 -27.00 8.16
CA GLY A 673 -5.94 -28.17 9.02
C GLY A 673 -4.67 -28.95 9.40
N LEU A 674 -3.48 -28.48 9.00
CA LEU A 674 -2.19 -29.09 9.33
C LEU A 674 -1.73 -28.71 10.75
N ARG A 675 -0.85 -29.53 11.33
CA ARG A 675 -0.09 -29.08 12.50
C ARG A 675 0.85 -27.96 12.07
N ALA A 676 1.06 -26.96 12.91
CA ALA A 676 1.94 -25.82 12.59
C ALA A 676 3.36 -26.24 12.16
N THR A 677 3.89 -27.33 12.74
CA THR A 677 5.19 -27.89 12.34
C THR A 677 5.18 -28.50 10.95
N GLU A 678 4.11 -29.21 10.55
CA GLU A 678 3.97 -29.77 9.19
C GLU A 678 3.77 -28.66 8.15
N TRP A 679 3.00 -27.64 8.51
CA TRP A 679 2.83 -26.45 7.67
C TRP A 679 4.17 -25.74 7.45
N LEU A 680 4.95 -25.58 8.52
CA LEU A 680 6.28 -24.96 8.47
C LEU A 680 7.28 -25.79 7.65
N GLU A 681 7.26 -27.12 7.77
CA GLU A 681 8.07 -28.02 6.95
C GLU A 681 7.78 -27.82 5.46
N ARG A 682 6.49 -27.78 5.06
CA ARG A 682 6.09 -27.51 3.67
C ARG A 682 6.55 -26.15 3.17
N TYR A 683 6.38 -25.11 3.99
CA TYR A 683 6.87 -23.77 3.68
C TYR A 683 8.37 -23.78 3.42
N LEU A 684 9.16 -24.35 4.31
CA LEU A 684 10.62 -24.37 4.23
C LEU A 684 11.13 -25.23 3.06
N ASP A 685 10.47 -26.34 2.75
CA ASP A 685 10.81 -27.19 1.61
C ASP A 685 10.51 -26.51 0.26
N ALA A 686 9.53 -25.60 0.22
CA ALA A 686 9.23 -24.79 -0.96
C ALA A 686 10.13 -23.54 -1.07
N TYR A 687 10.54 -22.95 0.05
CA TYR A 687 11.24 -21.67 0.10
C TYR A 687 12.73 -21.79 0.47
N LEU A 688 13.05 -22.22 1.68
CA LEU A 688 14.42 -22.21 2.21
C LEU A 688 15.32 -23.23 1.51
N VAL A 689 14.83 -24.46 1.34
CA VAL A 689 15.64 -25.58 0.81
C VAL A 689 16.12 -25.29 -0.62
N PRO A 690 15.27 -24.84 -1.58
CA PRO A 690 15.74 -24.50 -2.92
C PRO A 690 16.77 -23.37 -2.95
N ILE A 691 16.63 -22.34 -2.10
CA ILE A 691 17.57 -21.21 -2.06
C ILE A 691 18.93 -21.68 -1.51
N VAL A 692 18.94 -22.47 -0.45
CA VAL A 692 20.18 -23.07 0.10
C VAL A 692 20.83 -24.00 -0.93
N HIS A 693 20.03 -24.76 -1.68
CA HIS A 693 20.52 -25.59 -2.77
C HIS A 693 21.20 -24.76 -3.87
N CYS A 694 20.58 -23.65 -4.30
CA CYS A 694 21.17 -22.72 -5.27
C CYS A 694 22.54 -22.21 -4.83
N LEU A 695 22.69 -21.81 -3.56
CA LEU A 695 23.97 -21.34 -3.04
C LEU A 695 25.02 -22.45 -2.99
N ILE A 696 24.64 -23.65 -2.58
CA ILE A 696 25.57 -24.77 -2.41
C ILE A 696 26.05 -25.32 -3.75
N ARG A 697 25.10 -25.51 -4.68
CA ARG A 697 25.37 -26.20 -5.95
C ARG A 697 25.85 -25.25 -7.04
N HIS A 698 25.31 -24.04 -7.05
CA HIS A 698 25.47 -23.09 -8.15
C HIS A 698 26.13 -21.77 -7.71
N ASP A 699 26.56 -21.65 -6.45
CA ASP A 699 27.04 -20.38 -5.86
C ASP A 699 26.06 -19.20 -6.08
N LEU A 700 24.78 -19.51 -6.31
CA LEU A 700 23.75 -18.58 -6.74
C LEU A 700 22.95 -18.08 -5.53
N VAL A 701 22.88 -16.76 -5.38
CA VAL A 701 22.06 -16.08 -4.37
C VAL A 701 20.96 -15.24 -5.03
N PHE A 702 19.93 -14.99 -4.24
CA PHE A 702 18.79 -14.13 -4.57
C PHE A 702 18.67 -13.04 -3.49
N MET A 703 17.70 -12.15 -3.64
CA MET A 703 17.21 -11.30 -2.54
C MET A 703 15.83 -11.82 -2.08
N PRO A 704 15.77 -12.89 -1.25
CA PRO A 704 14.56 -13.68 -1.04
C PRO A 704 13.61 -13.08 0.03
N HIS A 705 13.57 -11.77 0.21
CA HIS A 705 12.71 -11.15 1.23
C HIS A 705 11.22 -11.26 0.88
N GLY A 706 10.36 -10.95 1.87
CA GLY A 706 8.90 -11.12 1.79
C GLY A 706 8.24 -10.63 0.49
N GLU A 707 8.67 -9.49 -0.04
CA GLU A 707 8.12 -8.95 -1.29
C GLU A 707 8.53 -9.73 -2.54
N ASN A 708 9.71 -10.37 -2.60
CA ASN A 708 10.25 -11.01 -3.82
C ASN A 708 9.85 -12.48 -3.98
N VAL A 709 9.02 -12.97 -3.07
CA VAL A 709 8.53 -14.34 -3.06
C VAL A 709 7.00 -14.31 -3.02
N ILE A 710 6.37 -15.02 -3.94
CA ILE A 710 4.93 -15.23 -3.96
C ILE A 710 4.67 -16.68 -3.58
N LEU A 711 3.85 -16.90 -2.56
CA LEU A 711 3.37 -18.20 -2.13
C LEU A 711 2.24 -18.64 -3.06
N VAL A 712 2.29 -19.91 -3.50
CA VAL A 712 1.11 -20.60 -4.01
C VAL A 712 0.57 -21.49 -2.89
N LEU A 713 -0.66 -21.21 -2.47
CA LEU A 713 -1.32 -21.86 -1.34
C LEU A 713 -2.49 -22.72 -1.82
N ARG A 714 -2.71 -23.87 -1.18
CA ARG A 714 -3.93 -24.66 -1.29
C ARG A 714 -4.56 -24.82 0.08
N ASP A 715 -5.77 -24.31 0.25
CA ASP A 715 -6.47 -24.28 1.54
C ASP A 715 -5.63 -23.67 2.68
N GLY A 716 -4.73 -22.74 2.37
CA GLY A 716 -3.79 -22.12 3.32
C GLY A 716 -2.47 -22.86 3.53
N ALA A 717 -2.27 -24.07 2.97
CA ALA A 717 -0.98 -24.75 2.98
C ALA A 717 -0.08 -24.30 1.81
N PRO A 718 1.22 -24.04 2.03
CA PRO A 718 2.18 -23.79 0.95
C PRO A 718 2.38 -25.04 0.09
N GLU A 719 2.20 -24.87 -1.22
CA GLU A 719 2.48 -25.90 -2.23
C GLU A 719 3.82 -25.65 -2.91
N ARG A 720 4.08 -24.39 -3.27
CA ARG A 720 5.32 -23.92 -3.93
C ARG A 720 5.49 -22.42 -3.77
N VAL A 721 6.67 -21.91 -4.16
CA VAL A 721 6.92 -20.47 -4.26
C VAL A 721 7.28 -20.03 -5.67
N LEU A 722 6.97 -18.79 -6.00
CA LEU A 722 7.36 -18.10 -7.23
C LEU A 722 8.35 -17.00 -6.86
N LEU A 723 9.55 -17.04 -7.45
CA LEU A 723 10.59 -16.03 -7.25
C LEU A 723 10.49 -14.95 -8.33
N LYS A 724 10.65 -13.68 -7.92
CA LYS A 724 10.66 -12.52 -8.81
C LYS A 724 11.81 -11.57 -8.46
N ASP A 725 11.98 -10.54 -9.29
CA ASP A 725 13.09 -9.57 -9.19
C ASP A 725 14.43 -10.29 -9.32
N LEU A 726 14.69 -10.79 -10.53
CA LEU A 726 15.77 -11.72 -10.80
C LEU A 726 17.01 -10.95 -11.26
N ALA A 727 17.00 -10.33 -12.44
CA ALA A 727 18.24 -9.83 -13.04
C ALA A 727 18.90 -8.69 -12.26
N GLU A 728 18.15 -7.90 -11.46
CA GLU A 728 18.74 -6.85 -10.62
C GLU A 728 19.34 -7.37 -9.31
N GLU A 729 18.89 -8.53 -8.82
CA GLU A 729 19.14 -8.98 -7.43
C GLU A 729 19.92 -10.29 -7.32
N VAL A 730 19.94 -11.12 -8.37
CA VAL A 730 20.70 -12.37 -8.35
C VAL A 730 22.19 -12.11 -8.50
N ALA A 731 23.01 -12.93 -7.83
CA ALA A 731 24.45 -12.91 -7.96
C ALA A 731 25.03 -14.33 -7.88
N VAL A 732 26.19 -14.54 -8.50
CA VAL A 732 26.96 -15.78 -8.42
C VAL A 732 28.29 -15.51 -7.72
N LEU A 733 28.42 -16.02 -6.49
CA LEU A 733 29.47 -15.66 -5.55
C LEU A 733 30.79 -16.44 -5.75
N GLY A 734 30.81 -17.43 -6.64
CA GLY A 734 31.97 -18.29 -6.85
C GLY A 734 32.02 -18.94 -8.23
N ASP A 735 33.17 -19.50 -8.58
CA ASP A 735 33.48 -19.92 -9.96
C ASP A 735 32.94 -21.30 -10.35
N ARG A 736 32.10 -21.95 -9.53
CA ARG A 736 31.55 -23.28 -9.85
C ARG A 736 30.57 -23.25 -11.01
N THR A 737 29.89 -22.13 -11.16
CA THR A 737 28.91 -21.92 -12.21
C THR A 737 29.52 -21.09 -13.31
N ASP A 738 29.64 -21.73 -14.48
CA ASP A 738 30.07 -21.06 -15.70
C ASP A 738 28.99 -20.06 -16.13
N LEU A 739 29.38 -18.80 -16.22
CA LEU A 739 28.54 -17.73 -16.72
C LEU A 739 28.68 -17.64 -18.24
N ALA A 740 27.55 -17.76 -18.94
CA ALA A 740 27.51 -17.61 -20.39
C ALA A 740 27.82 -16.16 -20.83
N PRO A 741 28.24 -15.93 -22.08
CA PRO A 741 28.35 -14.59 -22.63
C PRO A 741 27.03 -13.81 -22.50
N GLY A 742 27.09 -12.59 -21.98
CA GLY A 742 25.94 -11.73 -21.70
C GLY A 742 25.40 -11.78 -20.28
N VAL A 743 25.81 -12.76 -19.45
CA VAL A 743 25.38 -12.87 -18.03
C VAL A 743 26.55 -12.73 -17.04
N GLU A 744 27.75 -12.39 -17.50
CA GLU A 744 28.97 -12.33 -16.69
C GLU A 744 28.88 -11.33 -15.55
N ARG A 745 28.04 -10.30 -15.69
CA ARG A 745 27.81 -9.28 -14.66
C ARG A 745 27.22 -9.83 -13.36
N LEU A 746 26.70 -11.05 -13.36
CA LEU A 746 26.19 -11.72 -12.17
C LEU A 746 27.31 -12.12 -11.21
N ARG A 747 28.57 -12.20 -11.67
CA ARG A 747 29.71 -12.49 -10.82
C ARG A 747 29.86 -11.39 -9.77
N ALA A 748 29.79 -11.77 -8.50
CA ALA A 748 30.06 -10.87 -7.38
C ALA A 748 31.22 -11.42 -6.55
N GLU A 749 32.15 -10.54 -6.17
CA GLU A 749 33.26 -10.91 -5.30
C GLU A 749 32.82 -10.81 -3.83
N VAL A 750 32.63 -11.96 -3.21
CA VAL A 750 32.33 -12.09 -1.77
C VAL A 750 33.30 -13.10 -1.17
N ALA A 751 33.78 -12.84 0.04
CA ALA A 751 34.68 -13.77 0.72
C ALA A 751 33.95 -15.12 0.97
N PRO A 752 34.55 -16.29 0.68
CA PRO A 752 33.88 -17.58 0.81
C PRO A 752 33.24 -17.86 2.16
N GLU A 753 33.85 -17.37 3.24
CA GLU A 753 33.36 -17.46 4.62
C GLU A 753 32.06 -16.68 4.87
N ASP A 754 31.75 -15.71 4.01
CA ASP A 754 30.59 -14.82 4.13
C ASP A 754 29.41 -15.26 3.25
N HIS A 755 29.60 -16.27 2.39
CA HIS A 755 28.53 -16.78 1.51
C HIS A 755 27.30 -17.22 2.32
N GLY A 756 27.50 -17.82 3.49
CA GLY A 756 26.42 -18.24 4.38
C GLY A 756 25.57 -17.09 4.93
N LEU A 757 26.09 -15.85 4.93
CA LEU A 757 25.33 -14.68 5.39
C LEU A 757 24.14 -14.35 4.48
N SER A 758 24.17 -14.72 3.20
CA SER A 758 22.99 -14.58 2.33
C SER A 758 21.78 -15.40 2.81
N ILE A 759 22.00 -16.44 3.61
CA ILE A 759 20.93 -17.21 4.27
C ILE A 759 20.69 -16.70 5.69
N LEU A 760 21.76 -16.51 6.45
CA LEU A 760 21.68 -16.16 7.87
C LEU A 760 21.15 -14.73 8.09
N THR A 761 21.54 -13.78 7.23
CA THR A 761 21.00 -12.42 7.25
C THR A 761 19.64 -12.35 6.57
N ASP A 762 19.55 -12.64 5.27
CA ASP A 762 18.35 -12.27 4.49
C ASP A 762 17.13 -13.15 4.83
N ILE A 763 17.35 -14.39 5.29
CA ILE A 763 16.27 -15.33 5.63
C ILE A 763 16.12 -15.49 7.13
N VAL A 764 17.18 -15.90 7.84
CA VAL A 764 17.08 -16.22 9.27
C VAL A 764 16.81 -14.96 10.08
N ASP A 765 17.63 -13.93 9.90
CA ASP A 765 17.54 -12.69 10.68
C ASP A 765 16.52 -11.69 10.14
N CYS A 766 16.37 -11.54 8.81
CA CYS A 766 15.49 -10.53 8.23
C CYS A 766 14.05 -11.02 7.97
N PHE A 767 13.76 -12.30 8.16
CA PHE A 767 12.42 -12.85 7.93
C PHE A 767 11.97 -13.82 9.03
N LEU A 768 12.69 -14.93 9.26
CA LEU A 768 12.27 -15.95 10.23
C LEU A 768 12.31 -15.43 11.68
N ARG A 769 13.20 -14.48 11.99
CA ARG A 769 13.23 -13.73 13.26
C ARG A 769 11.88 -13.13 13.63
N PHE A 770 11.09 -12.70 12.65
CA PHE A 770 9.76 -12.13 12.84
C PHE A 770 8.66 -13.19 12.81
N LEU A 771 8.77 -14.20 11.94
CA LEU A 771 7.77 -15.26 11.83
C LEU A 771 7.69 -16.14 13.08
N ALA A 772 8.83 -16.47 13.69
CA ALA A 772 8.88 -17.38 14.84
C ALA A 772 8.10 -16.84 16.07
N PRO A 773 8.31 -15.58 16.52
CA PRO A 773 7.52 -14.98 17.59
C PRO A 773 6.02 -14.88 17.27
N LEU A 774 5.64 -14.57 16.03
CA LEU A 774 4.23 -14.46 15.63
C LEU A 774 3.49 -15.79 15.82
N LEU A 775 4.05 -16.90 15.33
CA LEU A 775 3.44 -18.21 15.51
C LEU A 775 3.47 -18.69 16.97
N ALA A 776 4.48 -18.26 17.75
CA ALA A 776 4.57 -18.56 19.17
C ALA A 776 3.51 -17.83 20.01
N ARG A 777 3.23 -16.55 19.72
CA ARG A 777 2.18 -15.75 20.38
C ARG A 777 0.78 -16.29 20.12
N GLU A 778 0.56 -16.82 18.93
CA GLU A 778 -0.69 -17.48 18.52
C GLU A 778 -0.85 -18.88 19.13
N GLY A 779 0.14 -19.35 19.90
CA GLY A 779 0.12 -20.65 20.56
C GLY A 779 0.24 -21.84 19.61
N LEU A 780 0.71 -21.62 18.37
CA LEU A 780 0.76 -22.65 17.33
C LEU A 780 2.02 -23.52 17.41
N VAL A 781 3.17 -22.91 17.71
CA VAL A 781 4.45 -23.61 17.86
C VAL A 781 5.35 -22.82 18.80
N THR A 782 6.10 -23.50 19.67
CA THR A 782 7.09 -22.81 20.51
C THR A 782 8.28 -22.36 19.67
N GLU A 783 8.96 -21.30 20.08
CA GLU A 783 10.16 -20.82 19.40
C GLU A 783 11.23 -21.92 19.25
N GLU A 784 11.50 -22.67 20.33
CA GLU A 784 12.45 -23.79 20.30
C GLU A 784 12.07 -24.82 19.23
N ARG A 785 10.78 -25.15 19.12
CA ARG A 785 10.31 -26.12 18.13
C ARG A 785 10.35 -25.56 16.72
N PHE A 786 10.04 -24.28 16.53
CA PHE A 786 10.17 -23.60 15.24
C PHE A 786 11.60 -23.72 14.71
N TRP A 787 12.60 -23.31 15.50
CA TRP A 787 14.00 -23.36 15.08
C TRP A 787 14.53 -24.78 14.90
N SER A 788 14.02 -25.75 15.68
CA SER A 788 14.33 -27.17 15.49
C SER A 788 13.82 -27.70 14.14
N VAL A 789 12.65 -27.24 13.68
CA VAL A 789 12.14 -27.59 12.34
C VAL A 789 13.01 -26.97 11.25
N VAL A 790 13.40 -25.69 11.39
CA VAL A 790 14.29 -25.01 10.43
C VAL A 790 15.64 -25.74 10.33
N ALA A 791 16.30 -26.01 11.45
CA ALA A 791 17.56 -26.75 11.48
C ALA A 791 17.39 -28.17 10.91
N GLY A 792 16.30 -28.86 11.27
CA GLY A 792 15.97 -30.19 10.74
C GLY A 792 15.83 -30.22 9.22
N ARG A 793 15.21 -29.20 8.60
CA ARG A 793 15.13 -29.15 7.13
C ARG A 793 16.50 -29.01 6.46
N LEU A 794 17.39 -28.21 7.05
CA LEU A 794 18.75 -28.01 6.54
C LEU A 794 19.63 -29.26 6.70
N THR A 795 19.55 -29.95 7.85
CA THR A 795 20.30 -31.19 8.10
C THR A 795 19.78 -32.35 7.26
N ASP A 796 18.47 -32.43 7.04
CA ASP A 796 17.88 -33.39 6.10
C ASP A 796 18.32 -33.13 4.67
N TYR A 797 18.36 -31.86 4.22
CA TYR A 797 18.93 -31.50 2.92
C TYR A 797 20.38 -31.96 2.81
N ARG A 798 21.24 -31.61 3.78
CA ARG A 798 22.64 -32.04 3.82
C ARG A 798 22.78 -33.57 3.75
N SER A 799 21.91 -34.31 4.43
CA SER A 799 21.92 -35.78 4.46
C SER A 799 21.50 -36.41 3.14
N ARG A 800 20.58 -35.78 2.40
CA ARG A 800 20.13 -36.23 1.06
C ARG A 800 21.14 -35.91 -0.04
N HIS A 801 22.04 -34.95 0.19
CA HIS A 801 23.06 -34.49 -0.76
C HIS A 801 24.50 -34.68 -0.24
N PRO A 802 24.93 -35.92 0.05
CA PRO A 802 26.27 -36.19 0.59
C PRO A 802 27.40 -35.69 -0.32
N GLU A 803 27.16 -35.58 -1.64
CA GLU A 803 28.10 -35.07 -2.64
C GLU A 803 28.39 -33.56 -2.51
N THR A 804 27.55 -32.82 -1.78
CA THR A 804 27.76 -31.38 -1.51
C THR A 804 27.89 -31.06 -0.02
N ALA A 805 28.01 -32.08 0.84
CA ALA A 805 28.05 -31.92 2.29
C ALA A 805 29.21 -31.04 2.77
N GLU A 806 30.41 -31.18 2.19
CA GLU A 806 31.56 -30.34 2.53
C GLU A 806 31.28 -28.85 2.23
N ARG A 807 30.55 -28.57 1.14
CA ARG A 807 30.17 -27.20 0.79
C ARG A 807 29.10 -26.66 1.72
N PHE A 808 28.10 -27.48 2.07
CA PHE A 808 27.14 -27.12 3.11
C PHE A 808 27.85 -26.72 4.42
N ASP A 809 28.80 -27.54 4.88
CA ASP A 809 29.53 -27.28 6.12
C ASP A 809 30.37 -26.00 6.03
N ALA A 810 30.96 -25.73 4.87
CA ALA A 810 31.72 -24.50 4.62
C ALA A 810 30.86 -23.21 4.67
N LEU A 811 29.54 -23.31 4.49
CA LEU A 811 28.63 -22.16 4.66
C LEU A 811 28.35 -21.82 6.13
N ARG A 812 28.75 -22.67 7.07
CA ARG A 812 28.68 -22.39 8.52
C ARG A 812 27.27 -22.07 9.03
N LEU A 813 26.23 -22.58 8.36
CA LEU A 813 24.81 -22.29 8.69
C LEU A 813 24.39 -22.76 10.08
N LEU A 814 25.10 -23.74 10.65
CA LEU A 814 24.79 -24.37 11.94
C LEU A 814 25.84 -24.05 13.02
N GLU A 815 26.77 -23.12 12.77
CA GLU A 815 27.73 -22.66 13.77
C GLU A 815 27.05 -21.90 14.91
N PRO A 816 27.63 -21.88 16.13
CA PRO A 816 27.01 -21.24 17.31
C PRO A 816 26.64 -19.78 17.13
N THR A 817 27.38 -19.03 16.31
CA THR A 817 27.15 -17.61 16.06
C THR A 817 27.39 -17.25 14.61
N PHE A 818 26.81 -16.12 14.17
CA PHE A 818 27.10 -15.50 12.88
C PHE A 818 27.08 -13.97 12.98
N ARG A 819 27.71 -13.28 12.03
CA ARG A 819 27.85 -11.80 12.08
C ARG A 819 26.48 -11.13 11.94
N LEU A 820 26.19 -10.20 12.84
CA LEU A 820 25.00 -9.34 12.80
C LEU A 820 25.16 -8.29 11.69
N SER A 821 24.37 -8.39 10.62
CA SER A 821 24.28 -7.38 9.56
C SER A 821 23.14 -6.40 9.86
N CYS A 822 23.47 -5.11 9.96
CA CYS A 822 22.58 -4.09 10.47
C CYS A 822 21.97 -3.24 9.35
N LEU A 823 20.70 -3.48 9.01
CA LEU A 823 20.02 -2.82 7.89
C LEU A 823 19.76 -1.33 8.17
N ASN A 824 19.24 -0.96 9.33
CA ASN A 824 18.97 0.44 9.65
C ASN A 824 20.27 1.25 9.67
N ARG A 825 21.39 0.68 10.18
CA ARG A 825 22.70 1.34 10.09
C ARG A 825 23.09 1.71 8.66
N LEU A 826 22.74 0.91 7.66
CA LEU A 826 22.98 1.25 6.26
C LEU A 826 22.20 2.49 5.84
N GLN A 827 20.89 2.52 6.13
CA GLN A 827 20.03 3.65 5.78
C GLN A 827 20.43 4.92 6.55
N LEU A 828 20.68 4.82 7.86
CA LEU A 828 21.14 5.95 8.69
C LEU A 828 22.45 6.53 8.17
N ARG A 829 23.40 5.68 7.73
CA ARG A 829 24.68 6.10 7.16
C ARG A 829 24.55 6.72 5.77
N ASN A 830 23.57 6.33 4.95
CA ASN A 830 23.25 7.03 3.70
C ASN A 830 21.82 6.74 3.23
N ASN A 831 20.91 7.67 3.54
CA ASN A 831 19.50 7.51 3.18
C ASN A 831 19.13 8.03 1.78
N ARG A 832 20.12 8.29 0.93
CA ARG A 832 19.90 8.68 -0.49
C ARG A 832 20.47 7.66 -1.47
N GLN A 833 21.53 6.98 -1.05
CA GLN A 833 22.19 5.89 -1.77
C GLN A 833 22.79 4.93 -0.73
N MET A 834 21.96 4.04 -0.21
CA MET A 834 22.30 3.17 0.92
C MET A 834 23.50 2.25 0.66
N VAL A 835 23.65 1.81 -0.58
CA VAL A 835 24.73 0.94 -1.04
C VAL A 835 25.49 1.64 -2.14
N ASP A 836 26.82 1.68 -2.00
CA ASP A 836 27.71 2.03 -3.09
C ASP A 836 27.70 0.88 -4.11
N LEU A 837 27.22 1.17 -5.32
CA LEU A 837 27.09 0.16 -6.37
C LEU A 837 28.45 -0.26 -6.95
N THR A 838 29.52 0.48 -6.66
CA THR A 838 30.90 0.15 -7.04
C THR A 838 31.63 -0.66 -5.98
N ASP A 839 31.15 -0.64 -4.74
CA ASP A 839 31.62 -1.49 -3.63
C ASP A 839 30.44 -1.91 -2.71
N PRO A 840 29.58 -2.84 -3.16
CA PRO A 840 28.44 -3.29 -2.37
C PRO A 840 28.86 -3.97 -1.06
N ALA A 841 29.97 -4.71 -1.07
CA ALA A 841 30.48 -5.42 0.11
C ALA A 841 31.01 -4.44 1.17
N GLY A 842 31.74 -3.39 0.77
CA GLY A 842 32.22 -2.33 1.68
C GLY A 842 31.09 -1.49 2.27
N SER A 843 29.89 -1.55 1.68
CA SER A 843 28.72 -0.91 2.24
C SER A 843 28.16 -1.66 3.46
N LEU A 844 28.43 -2.95 3.66
CA LEU A 844 27.83 -3.72 4.76
C LEU A 844 28.20 -3.13 6.14
N ALA A 845 27.25 -3.19 7.08
CA ALA A 845 27.42 -2.67 8.43
C ALA A 845 27.25 -3.81 9.43
N TYR A 846 28.31 -4.15 10.15
CA TYR A 846 28.31 -5.23 11.13
C TYR A 846 28.40 -4.72 12.56
N ALA A 847 27.73 -5.39 13.50
CA ALA A 847 27.79 -5.06 14.92
C ALA A 847 28.02 -6.31 15.78
N GLY A 848 29.18 -6.97 15.63
CA GLY A 848 29.51 -8.21 16.34
C GLY A 848 28.68 -9.40 15.84
N ASP A 849 28.51 -10.42 16.70
CA ASP A 849 27.84 -11.68 16.31
C ASP A 849 26.50 -11.88 17.04
N LEU A 850 25.55 -12.57 16.40
CA LEU A 850 24.31 -13.10 16.98
C LEU A 850 24.47 -14.58 17.36
N ASP A 851 23.80 -15.00 18.42
CA ASP A 851 23.60 -16.41 18.73
C ASP A 851 22.70 -17.05 17.67
N ASN A 852 23.18 -18.13 17.05
CA ASN A 852 22.48 -18.82 16.00
C ASN A 852 21.44 -19.80 16.59
N PRO A 853 20.12 -19.58 16.38
CA PRO A 853 19.11 -20.49 16.90
C PRO A 853 19.11 -21.87 16.24
N LEU A 854 19.83 -22.04 15.13
CA LEU A 854 19.99 -23.32 14.43
C LEU A 854 21.09 -24.19 15.04
N ALA A 855 21.97 -23.63 15.88
CA ALA A 855 23.12 -24.35 16.42
C ALA A 855 22.72 -25.44 17.44
N GLY A 856 23.41 -26.59 17.36
CA GLY A 856 23.28 -27.68 18.32
C GLY A 856 21.95 -28.44 18.28
N ARG A 857 21.21 -28.37 17.17
CA ARG A 857 19.89 -29.00 16.97
C ARG A 857 19.90 -30.18 16.02
#